data_AF-A0AAJ7TV46-F1
#
_entry.id   AF-A0AAJ7TV46-F1
#
_cell.length_a   1.000
_cell.length_b   1.000
_cell.length_c   1.000
_cell.angle_alpha   90.00
_cell.angle_beta   90.00
_cell.angle_gamma   90.00
#
_symmetry.space_group_name_H-M   'P 1'
#
loop_
_entity.id
_entity.type
_entity.pdbx_description
1 polymer ?
#
loop_
_entity_poly.entity_id
_entity_poly.type
_entity_poly.pdbx_seq_one_letter_code
_entity_poly.pdbx_strand_id
1 'polypeptide(L)'
;MDKSNPINQDLLYEDVLYTLVHQPDVKKKPTHTKELMWHLQKVFDKSASDHESILKKVESAEAPTFSLKVTVSSAHKLEPKDTDGTNSPYCTLGIVHGVADASKMTEDMLFEADLLEKTNRQQKTLEPVWNETFLLEVESMESDLFCLYIWSHHQSSMVKQLRRVNSLAGVRNMGKIVIRNSLKARTENVDVFLGRLCLPLKGFPCGPHEMSYKLQPRSRKSTVRGDCKLTTTFVVESQSQRCTGLGAVGVSRLQTYRGLLEVLLHWEVEQQAAVHLGEASARLLAQLGQQANLSAQQRNLAEWTVYSRHTQRKELDYLLKLLRDINRNWEKGAVQDLEGDLQRSFRDFTAVATAKLRDLEKSFPLSQPESLAHLKTLLECLCEVFTCRGNMDGTAPAASLAIIQQALAEGAECWYNEKRAPIISEKSTQEHLDSLVGLCEEMNNHLQSSPYSKLFTDVASVNINAVRYQAMEKLVAADVSSAMRSFSELDDSVADIIHRLYTAVQGLHQLGTQLLARKALEATLLSSFHEWFHSAIHDWLLVCFRKSRQVTSLAVEKDSLKTESSSVDYSSSAFDMVSWFTNMHKFWLRLAWPDSKGSIGLAMRIIKDIFGMAQYYVEMMETKLKTQVCPPSNGGQFLLSVEVCTALNSVQHVRAVLLSIPEQWELDPAQRVDGASGDEGRRTLGECLQKYHGGIREVADKLFNWITELILSDFKKSLNDGCDLEAVAMGVGAAGAAGAAGASAAKRAEGKREERSDPRTPPPPQSPTREAAMPLLDKLDINLKILHENVSKETFQSILAFLWHNIVDMFSKGLHENVEHTKEYYKKIHNVLEALKQMEIADGHGLPADSVHSKECRDLERKLKLLRCDTKELICLYFQEMGNEVPEAASQRATITVQCSYSRRSLVVNILNVKNLSPPEKASAPEMIYIQVRMCPPHVFPSTSKMKTSSFKQDTSLIIDETIRFEVDEEQARNGSSCLLLRVKNKSTLLTDVLGEAVLLMSTVPGVCTDGRPQGQRSLLLWPHNYDSDILAVLDKRVAEEESRDFLQALGRLESPARSSVRRITQRSSTMRNSIRILKLKAFKR
;
A
#
# COMPACT_ATOMS: atom_id res chain seq x y z
N MET A 1 54.77 14.09 -11.48
CA MET A 1 56.25 14.13 -11.44
C MET A 1 56.72 12.83 -10.81
N ASP A 2 57.37 12.01 -11.63
CA ASP A 2 57.59 10.58 -11.47
C ASP A 2 58.81 10.28 -10.57
N LYS A 3 58.70 9.30 -9.66
CA LYS A 3 59.77 8.86 -8.74
C LYS A 3 60.18 7.40 -8.96
N SER A 4 59.96 6.82 -10.15
CA SER A 4 60.83 5.75 -10.64
C SER A 4 62.00 6.39 -11.36
N ASN A 5 63.23 6.02 -11.00
CA ASN A 5 64.43 6.48 -11.69
C ASN A 5 64.24 6.25 -13.20
N PRO A 6 64.08 7.30 -14.03
CA PRO A 6 63.93 7.10 -15.46
C PRO A 6 65.20 6.44 -15.98
N ILE A 7 65.04 5.44 -16.86
CA ILE A 7 66.18 4.83 -17.54
C ILE A 7 66.98 5.96 -18.20
N ASN A 8 68.28 6.00 -17.93
CA ASN A 8 69.14 7.03 -18.51
C ASN A 8 69.05 6.96 -20.04
N GLN A 9 68.56 8.05 -20.66
CA GLN A 9 68.26 8.08 -22.09
C GLN A 9 69.50 7.93 -22.97
N ASP A 10 70.68 8.36 -22.49
CA ASP A 10 71.95 8.20 -23.22
C ASP A 10 72.35 6.73 -23.27
N LEU A 11 72.21 6.02 -22.14
CA LEU A 11 72.48 4.59 -22.07
C LEU A 11 71.46 3.79 -22.90
N LEU A 12 70.18 4.20 -22.89
CA LEU A 12 69.13 3.62 -23.73
C LEU A 12 69.40 3.80 -25.21
N TYR A 13 69.83 4.99 -25.61
CA TYR A 13 70.23 5.26 -26.99
C TYR A 13 71.40 4.37 -27.43
N GLU A 14 72.44 4.26 -26.60
CA GLU A 14 73.59 3.37 -26.84
C GLU A 14 73.15 1.91 -27.03
N ASP A 15 72.26 1.41 -26.18
CA ASP A 15 71.83 0.01 -26.20
C ASP A 15 70.94 -0.34 -27.41
N VAL A 16 70.05 0.58 -27.78
CA VAL A 16 69.21 0.42 -28.98
C VAL A 16 70.06 0.55 -30.24
N LEU A 17 71.04 1.46 -30.26
CA LEU A 17 71.99 1.58 -31.36
C LEU A 17 72.86 0.31 -31.49
N TYR A 18 73.29 -0.27 -30.36
CA TYR A 18 73.99 -1.56 -30.31
C TYR A 18 73.18 -2.69 -30.95
N THR A 19 71.89 -2.77 -30.64
CA THR A 19 70.95 -3.73 -31.23
C THR A 19 70.83 -3.56 -32.77
N LEU A 20 70.90 -2.32 -33.27
CA LEU A 20 70.83 -2.02 -34.70
C LEU A 20 72.14 -2.29 -35.45
N VAL A 21 73.29 -2.08 -34.80
CA VAL A 21 74.61 -2.35 -35.39
C VAL A 21 74.87 -3.85 -35.43
N HIS A 22 74.61 -4.55 -34.33
CA HIS A 22 74.92 -5.97 -34.18
C HIS A 22 73.69 -6.85 -34.50
N GLN A 23 73.34 -6.94 -35.78
CA GLN A 23 72.25 -7.79 -36.27
C GLN A 23 72.75 -9.15 -36.78
N PRO A 24 71.92 -10.22 -36.68
CA PRO A 24 72.30 -11.58 -37.03
C PRO A 24 72.37 -11.92 -38.53
N ASP A 25 72.52 -10.98 -39.48
CA ASP A 25 72.71 -11.35 -40.90
C ASP A 25 73.74 -10.49 -41.66
N VAL A 26 74.43 -11.24 -42.52
CA VAL A 26 75.57 -10.99 -43.40
C VAL A 26 75.12 -10.35 -44.73
N LYS A 27 73.83 -10.35 -45.07
CA LYS A 27 73.29 -9.60 -46.23
C LYS A 27 72.88 -8.17 -45.84
N LYS A 28 73.86 -7.30 -45.63
CA LYS A 28 73.63 -5.85 -45.54
C LYS A 28 72.77 -5.38 -46.73
N LYS A 29 71.52 -4.98 -46.47
CA LYS A 29 70.92 -3.84 -47.18
C LYS A 29 71.22 -2.61 -46.31
N PRO A 30 72.37 -1.95 -46.50
CA PRO A 30 72.82 -0.87 -45.61
C PRO A 30 71.88 0.35 -45.60
N THR A 31 70.92 0.43 -46.51
CA THR A 31 69.95 1.52 -46.60
C THR A 31 68.92 1.52 -45.46
N HIS A 32 68.30 0.39 -45.14
CA HIS A 32 67.23 0.34 -44.12
C HIS A 32 67.76 0.52 -42.69
N THR A 33 68.94 -0.01 -42.38
CA THR A 33 69.54 0.20 -41.06
C THR A 33 69.94 1.66 -40.85
N LYS A 34 70.43 2.34 -41.89
CA LYS A 34 70.75 3.77 -41.84
C LYS A 34 69.50 4.64 -41.66
N GLU A 35 68.40 4.31 -42.32
CA GLU A 35 67.10 4.97 -42.12
C GLU A 35 66.63 4.85 -40.66
N LEU A 36 66.74 3.65 -40.06
CA LEU A 36 66.37 3.41 -38.67
C LEU A 36 67.31 4.11 -37.67
N MET A 37 68.62 4.15 -37.94
CA MET A 37 69.59 4.89 -37.12
C MET A 37 69.33 6.40 -37.17
N TRP A 38 69.01 6.93 -38.35
CA TRP A 38 68.63 8.33 -38.51
C TRP A 38 67.33 8.66 -37.76
N HIS A 39 66.32 7.78 -37.86
CA HIS A 39 65.07 7.93 -37.10
C HIS A 39 65.32 7.88 -35.58
N LEU A 40 66.13 6.93 -35.11
CA LEU A 40 66.52 6.82 -33.70
C LEU A 40 67.24 8.10 -33.22
N GLN A 41 68.16 8.64 -34.03
CA GLN A 41 68.84 9.90 -33.73
C GLN A 41 67.85 11.06 -33.55
N LYS A 42 66.82 11.13 -34.40
CA LYS A 42 65.76 12.14 -34.32
C LYS A 42 64.88 11.99 -33.09
N VAL A 43 64.49 10.75 -32.77
CA VAL A 43 63.63 10.47 -31.60
C VAL A 43 64.32 10.86 -30.28
N PHE A 44 65.62 10.61 -30.16
CA PHE A 44 66.40 10.91 -28.95
C PHE A 44 67.06 12.31 -28.97
N ASP A 45 66.75 13.13 -29.97
CA ASP A 45 67.34 14.46 -30.19
C ASP A 45 68.89 14.49 -30.06
N LYS A 46 69.56 13.51 -30.68
CA LYS A 46 71.02 13.38 -30.60
C LYS A 46 71.73 14.24 -31.64
N SER A 47 72.72 15.01 -31.20
CA SER A 47 73.59 15.75 -32.11
C SER A 47 74.37 14.79 -33.02
N ALA A 48 74.76 15.25 -34.20
CA ALA A 48 75.55 14.43 -35.13
C ALA A 48 76.89 13.98 -34.53
N SER A 49 77.49 14.83 -33.68
CA SER A 49 78.75 14.52 -32.97
C SER A 49 78.55 13.42 -31.93
N ASP A 50 77.45 13.48 -31.16
CA ASP A 50 77.15 12.47 -30.13
C ASP A 50 76.79 11.12 -30.76
N HIS A 51 75.98 11.14 -31.82
CA HIS A 51 75.67 9.94 -32.60
C HIS A 51 76.93 9.25 -33.10
N GLU A 52 77.83 9.99 -33.76
CA GLU A 52 79.08 9.44 -34.31
C GLU A 52 79.99 8.89 -33.21
N SER A 53 80.05 9.56 -32.05
CA SER A 53 80.82 9.11 -30.89
C SER A 53 80.29 7.79 -30.32
N ILE A 54 78.97 7.71 -30.09
CA ILE A 54 78.31 6.51 -29.56
C ILE A 54 78.34 5.38 -30.59
N LEU A 55 78.16 5.68 -31.88
CA LEU A 55 78.25 4.70 -32.96
C LEU A 55 79.63 4.04 -33.00
N LYS A 56 80.71 4.81 -32.94
CA LYS A 56 82.09 4.26 -32.86
C LYS A 56 82.30 3.39 -31.63
N LYS A 57 81.76 3.81 -30.48
CA LYS A 57 81.81 3.01 -29.25
C LYS A 57 81.08 1.67 -29.44
N VAL A 58 79.90 1.69 -30.04
CA VAL A 58 79.08 0.50 -30.29
C VAL A 58 79.71 -0.42 -31.34
N GLU A 59 80.29 0.12 -32.42
CA GLU A 59 80.97 -0.64 -33.47
C GLU A 59 82.25 -1.34 -32.97
N SER A 60 82.91 -0.75 -31.97
CA SER A 60 84.09 -1.34 -31.31
C SER A 60 83.76 -2.27 -30.14
N ALA A 61 82.50 -2.31 -29.70
CA ALA A 61 82.05 -3.23 -28.67
C ALA A 61 81.90 -4.66 -29.23
N GLU A 62 82.14 -5.65 -28.37
CA GLU A 62 82.01 -7.06 -28.71
C GLU A 62 80.57 -7.40 -29.13
N ALA A 63 80.43 -8.17 -30.22
CA ALA A 63 79.13 -8.56 -30.75
C ALA A 63 78.44 -9.58 -29.83
N PRO A 64 77.10 -9.57 -29.73
CA PRO A 64 76.38 -10.51 -28.89
C PRO A 64 76.40 -11.91 -29.52
N THR A 65 76.33 -12.94 -28.67
CA THR A 65 76.14 -14.33 -29.12
C THR A 65 74.67 -14.58 -29.43
N PHE A 66 74.41 -15.37 -30.46
CA PHE A 66 73.06 -15.62 -30.96
C PHE A 66 72.73 -17.11 -30.85
N SER A 67 71.46 -17.39 -30.57
CA SER A 67 70.87 -18.72 -30.75
C SER A 67 69.87 -18.69 -31.90
N LEU A 68 69.75 -19.81 -32.59
CA LEU A 68 68.69 -20.05 -33.55
C LEU A 68 67.48 -20.64 -32.81
N LYS A 69 66.39 -19.87 -32.76
CA LYS A 69 65.09 -20.35 -32.30
C LYS A 69 64.37 -20.99 -33.48
N VAL A 70 64.07 -22.29 -33.37
CA VAL A 70 63.43 -23.09 -34.42
C VAL A 70 62.14 -23.69 -33.90
N THR A 71 61.02 -23.39 -34.55
CA THR A 71 59.75 -24.08 -34.36
C THR A 71 59.55 -25.10 -35.48
N VAL A 72 59.58 -26.38 -35.11
CA VAL A 72 59.26 -27.48 -36.02
C VAL A 72 57.74 -27.58 -36.09
N SER A 73 57.15 -27.12 -37.20
CA SER A 73 55.70 -26.93 -37.30
C SER A 73 55.01 -28.22 -37.74
N SER A 74 55.27 -28.66 -38.97
CA SER A 74 54.69 -29.87 -39.54
C SER A 74 55.59 -30.50 -40.60
N ALA A 75 55.31 -31.74 -40.98
CA ALA A 75 55.78 -32.28 -42.24
C ALA A 75 54.60 -32.81 -43.05
N HIS A 76 54.73 -32.80 -44.37
CA HIS A 76 53.68 -33.24 -45.29
C HIS A 76 54.21 -34.29 -46.26
N LYS A 77 53.33 -35.19 -46.69
CA LYS A 77 53.60 -36.22 -47.71
C LYS A 77 54.84 -37.07 -47.41
N LEU A 78 55.03 -37.45 -46.14
CA LEU A 78 56.09 -38.38 -45.77
C LEU A 78 55.89 -39.73 -46.46
N GLU A 79 56.99 -40.36 -46.87
CA GLU A 79 56.94 -41.68 -47.50
C GLU A 79 56.52 -42.73 -46.45
N PRO A 80 55.47 -43.55 -46.70
CA PRO A 80 55.06 -44.59 -45.77
C PRO A 80 56.14 -45.68 -45.70
N LYS A 81 56.67 -45.92 -44.52
CA LYS A 81 57.71 -46.94 -44.28
C LYS A 81 57.27 -48.01 -43.27
N ASP A 82 56.23 -47.77 -42.48
CA ASP A 82 55.69 -48.79 -41.57
C ASP A 82 54.79 -49.79 -42.32
N THR A 83 54.63 -50.99 -41.75
CA THR A 83 53.86 -52.10 -42.36
C THR A 83 52.37 -51.81 -42.50
N ASP A 84 51.85 -50.84 -41.75
CA ASP A 84 50.45 -50.41 -41.78
C ASP A 84 50.18 -49.27 -42.79
N GLY A 85 51.19 -48.88 -43.58
CA GLY A 85 51.07 -47.79 -44.55
C GLY A 85 51.08 -46.39 -43.92
N THR A 86 51.37 -46.27 -42.62
CA THR A 86 51.56 -45.00 -41.92
C THR A 86 53.00 -44.86 -41.41
N ASN A 87 53.27 -43.85 -40.58
CA ASN A 87 54.53 -43.69 -39.85
C ASN A 87 54.23 -43.24 -38.42
N SER A 88 55.17 -43.44 -37.49
CA SER A 88 55.15 -42.79 -36.17
C SER A 88 56.27 -41.75 -36.03
N PRO A 89 56.17 -40.59 -36.72
CA PRO A 89 57.30 -39.70 -36.93
C PRO A 89 57.66 -38.84 -35.72
N TYR A 90 58.97 -38.63 -35.53
CA TYR A 90 59.56 -37.62 -34.65
C TYR A 90 60.80 -36.99 -35.31
N CYS A 91 61.18 -35.80 -34.87
CA CYS A 91 62.35 -35.07 -35.37
C CYS A 91 63.49 -35.07 -34.35
N THR A 92 64.74 -35.10 -34.81
CA THR A 92 65.94 -34.75 -34.04
C THR A 92 66.65 -33.60 -34.73
N LEU A 93 67.02 -32.57 -33.99
CA LEU A 93 67.57 -31.33 -34.57
C LEU A 93 68.72 -30.76 -33.73
N GLY A 94 69.64 -30.05 -34.39
CA GLY A 94 70.81 -29.42 -33.75
C GLY A 94 71.64 -28.59 -34.74
N ILE A 95 72.66 -27.91 -34.21
CA ILE A 95 73.64 -27.16 -35.00
C ILE A 95 74.94 -27.97 -35.09
N VAL A 96 75.52 -28.04 -36.29
CA VAL A 96 76.85 -28.59 -36.53
C VAL A 96 77.80 -27.43 -36.82
N HIS A 97 78.81 -27.25 -35.97
CA HIS A 97 79.72 -26.11 -36.04
C HIS A 97 80.83 -26.33 -37.09
N GLY A 98 81.24 -25.25 -37.75
CA GLY A 98 82.42 -25.25 -38.64
C GLY A 98 82.24 -25.97 -39.99
N VAL A 99 81.02 -26.35 -40.38
CA VAL A 99 80.70 -27.03 -41.64
C VAL A 99 79.79 -26.16 -42.52
N ALA A 100 80.38 -25.21 -43.26
CA ALA A 100 79.63 -24.27 -44.10
C ALA A 100 78.90 -24.93 -45.29
N ASP A 101 79.33 -26.13 -45.70
CA ASP A 101 78.82 -26.86 -46.86
C ASP A 101 78.25 -28.22 -46.43
N ALA A 102 76.94 -28.39 -46.59
CA ALA A 102 76.21 -29.60 -46.26
C ALA A 102 76.75 -30.86 -46.97
N SER A 103 77.45 -30.72 -48.09
CA SER A 103 78.05 -31.85 -48.81
C SER A 103 79.31 -32.41 -48.13
N LYS A 104 79.97 -31.61 -47.28
CA LYS A 104 81.18 -32.00 -46.52
C LYS A 104 80.86 -32.55 -45.13
N MET A 105 79.59 -32.50 -44.74
CA MET A 105 79.10 -33.04 -43.48
C MET A 105 79.23 -34.57 -43.46
N THR A 106 79.98 -35.10 -42.50
CA THR A 106 80.05 -36.55 -42.25
C THR A 106 79.01 -36.95 -41.20
N GLU A 107 78.63 -38.24 -41.19
CA GLU A 107 77.74 -38.75 -40.14
C GLU A 107 78.40 -38.61 -38.76
N ASP A 108 79.72 -38.84 -38.63
CA ASP A 108 80.48 -38.68 -37.38
C ASP A 108 80.37 -37.27 -36.77
N MET A 109 80.46 -36.21 -37.58
CA MET A 109 80.31 -34.81 -37.15
C MET A 109 78.92 -34.49 -36.58
N LEU A 110 77.87 -35.19 -37.03
CA LEU A 110 76.53 -35.03 -36.47
C LEU A 110 76.44 -35.61 -35.05
N PHE A 111 77.18 -36.68 -34.72
CA PHE A 111 77.16 -37.26 -33.37
C PHE A 111 77.97 -36.48 -32.35
N GLU A 112 78.94 -35.70 -32.83
CA GLU A 112 79.74 -34.78 -32.01
C GLU A 112 79.02 -33.45 -31.77
N ALA A 113 77.95 -33.15 -32.51
CA ALA A 113 77.07 -32.02 -32.22
C ALA A 113 76.46 -32.19 -30.82
N ASP A 114 76.89 -31.35 -29.88
CA ASP A 114 76.74 -31.60 -28.45
C ASP A 114 75.30 -31.39 -27.90
N LEU A 115 74.33 -31.00 -28.75
CA LEU A 115 72.97 -30.56 -28.35
C LEU A 115 71.85 -31.03 -29.31
N LEU A 116 71.73 -32.35 -29.58
CA LEU A 116 70.60 -32.86 -30.37
C LEU A 116 69.31 -32.92 -29.55
N GLU A 117 68.44 -31.95 -29.79
CA GLU A 117 67.08 -31.88 -29.28
C GLU A 117 66.15 -32.81 -30.07
N LYS A 118 65.02 -33.22 -29.48
CA LYS A 118 64.07 -34.16 -30.09
C LYS A 118 62.62 -33.72 -29.86
N THR A 119 61.79 -33.81 -30.90
CA THR A 119 60.35 -33.55 -30.78
C THR A 119 59.60 -34.74 -30.17
N ASN A 120 58.37 -34.50 -29.71
CA ASN A 120 57.46 -35.60 -29.40
C ASN A 120 57.13 -36.42 -30.65
N ARG A 121 56.79 -37.69 -30.40
CA ARG A 121 56.40 -38.64 -31.44
C ARG A 121 54.92 -38.47 -31.77
N GLN A 122 54.63 -38.27 -33.06
CA GLN A 122 53.28 -38.37 -33.60
C GLN A 122 53.01 -39.81 -34.03
N GLN A 123 51.78 -40.31 -33.82
CA GLN A 123 51.44 -41.70 -34.10
C GLN A 123 50.62 -41.82 -35.39
N LYS A 124 50.94 -42.83 -36.21
CA LYS A 124 50.17 -43.25 -37.38
C LYS A 124 49.77 -42.11 -38.32
N THR A 125 50.74 -41.29 -38.73
CA THR A 125 50.50 -40.17 -39.64
C THR A 125 51.65 -40.01 -40.66
N LEU A 126 51.29 -39.63 -41.88
CA LEU A 126 52.23 -39.18 -42.91
C LEU A 126 52.32 -37.65 -43.00
N GLU A 127 51.49 -36.96 -42.21
CA GLU A 127 51.42 -35.50 -42.11
C GLU A 127 51.48 -35.07 -40.64
N PRO A 128 52.61 -35.28 -39.96
CA PRO A 128 52.74 -34.91 -38.55
C PRO A 128 52.71 -33.40 -38.34
N VAL A 129 52.09 -32.98 -37.25
CA VAL A 129 52.13 -31.61 -36.72
C VAL A 129 52.76 -31.69 -35.32
N TRP A 130 53.88 -30.99 -35.13
CA TRP A 130 54.60 -30.93 -33.85
C TRP A 130 54.35 -29.60 -33.14
N ASN A 131 54.54 -28.47 -33.83
CA ASN A 131 54.50 -27.13 -33.25
C ASN A 131 55.39 -26.97 -32.00
N GLU A 132 56.55 -27.62 -32.01
CA GLU A 132 57.51 -27.61 -30.90
C GLU A 132 58.67 -26.65 -31.20
N THR A 133 59.07 -25.85 -30.21
CA THR A 133 60.09 -24.80 -30.37
C THR A 133 61.35 -25.13 -29.57
N PHE A 134 62.50 -24.99 -30.21
CA PHE A 134 63.83 -25.27 -29.67
C PHE A 134 64.72 -24.04 -29.78
N LEU A 135 65.68 -23.90 -28.87
CA LEU A 135 66.69 -22.85 -28.90
C LEU A 135 68.05 -23.53 -29.06
N LEU A 136 68.73 -23.26 -30.16
CA LEU A 136 70.00 -23.90 -30.51
C LEU A 136 71.13 -22.87 -30.54
N GLU A 137 72.23 -23.14 -29.83
CA GLU A 137 73.40 -22.26 -29.75
C GLU A 137 74.12 -22.19 -31.11
N VAL A 138 74.56 -20.98 -31.51
CA VAL A 138 75.25 -20.73 -32.78
C VAL A 138 76.61 -20.13 -32.49
N GLU A 139 77.69 -20.81 -32.90
CA GLU A 139 79.06 -20.31 -32.76
C GLU A 139 79.43 -19.37 -33.90
N SER A 140 79.01 -19.70 -35.13
CA SER A 140 79.29 -18.91 -36.32
C SER A 140 78.18 -19.01 -37.36
N MET A 141 77.56 -17.87 -37.67
CA MET A 141 76.54 -17.80 -38.73
C MET A 141 77.09 -18.07 -40.13
N GLU A 142 78.39 -17.93 -40.33
CA GLU A 142 79.04 -18.16 -41.61
C GLU A 142 79.35 -19.63 -41.87
N SER A 143 79.73 -20.37 -40.82
CA SER A 143 80.22 -21.74 -40.95
C SER A 143 79.31 -22.79 -40.34
N ASP A 144 78.27 -22.43 -39.60
CA ASP A 144 77.43 -23.41 -38.93
C ASP A 144 76.27 -23.90 -39.81
N LEU A 145 75.84 -25.14 -39.54
CA LEU A 145 74.84 -25.84 -40.31
C LEU A 145 73.70 -26.32 -39.41
N PHE A 146 72.47 -25.88 -39.69
CA PHE A 146 71.29 -26.40 -39.03
C PHE A 146 70.92 -27.76 -39.62
N CYS A 147 70.79 -28.76 -38.76
CA CYS A 147 70.47 -30.12 -39.15
C CYS A 147 69.19 -30.60 -38.46
N LEU A 148 68.26 -31.19 -39.21
CA LEU A 148 67.05 -31.84 -38.72
C LEU A 148 66.86 -33.18 -39.42
N TYR A 149 66.55 -34.23 -38.66
CA TYR A 149 66.31 -35.58 -39.15
C TYR A 149 64.94 -36.04 -38.68
N ILE A 150 64.17 -36.66 -39.58
CA ILE A 150 62.84 -37.22 -39.29
C ILE A 150 62.93 -38.74 -39.29
N TRP A 151 62.37 -39.36 -38.27
CA TRP A 151 62.43 -40.79 -37.98
C TRP A 151 61.04 -41.36 -37.69
N SER A 152 60.71 -42.56 -38.17
CA SER A 152 59.53 -43.33 -37.77
C SER A 152 59.90 -44.33 -36.68
N HIS A 153 59.19 -44.29 -35.55
CA HIS A 153 59.42 -45.28 -34.50
C HIS A 153 58.77 -46.63 -34.81
N HIS A 154 59.58 -47.69 -34.91
CA HIS A 154 59.07 -49.06 -35.06
C HIS A 154 58.94 -49.74 -33.70
N GLN A 155 57.71 -50.12 -33.33
CA GLN A 155 57.52 -51.05 -32.22
C GLN A 155 57.93 -52.47 -32.66
N SER A 156 59.15 -52.90 -32.34
CA SER A 156 59.42 -54.33 -32.29
C SER A 156 58.81 -54.91 -31.01
N SER A 157 58.08 -56.01 -31.17
CA SER A 157 57.63 -56.85 -30.08
C SER A 157 58.85 -57.46 -29.38
N MET A 158 59.28 -56.89 -28.24
CA MET A 158 59.78 -57.55 -27.01
C MET A 158 60.50 -56.53 -26.08
N VAL A 159 59.75 -55.69 -25.37
CA VAL A 159 60.28 -54.91 -24.22
C VAL A 159 60.00 -55.68 -22.93
N LYS A 160 60.88 -56.64 -22.59
CA LYS A 160 60.91 -57.25 -21.25
C LYS A 160 62.28 -57.18 -20.55
N GLN A 161 63.28 -56.48 -21.09
CA GLN A 161 64.62 -56.46 -20.47
C GLN A 161 65.27 -55.11 -20.15
N LEU A 162 64.56 -53.98 -20.21
CA LEU A 162 65.11 -52.69 -19.74
C LEU A 162 64.20 -51.98 -18.73
N ARG A 163 63.79 -52.70 -17.68
CA ARG A 163 63.30 -52.11 -16.42
C ARG A 163 64.33 -52.20 -15.28
N ARG A 164 65.63 -52.28 -15.60
CA ARG A 164 66.71 -52.38 -14.62
C ARG A 164 67.89 -51.45 -14.93
N VAL A 165 67.63 -50.16 -15.11
CA VAL A 165 68.61 -49.09 -14.79
C VAL A 165 67.80 -47.84 -14.38
N ASN A 166 67.31 -47.83 -13.14
CA ASN A 166 66.80 -46.61 -12.50
C ASN A 166 67.59 -46.43 -11.20
N SER A 167 68.77 -45.84 -11.31
CA SER A 167 69.44 -45.12 -10.22
C SER A 167 70.71 -44.49 -10.75
N LEU A 168 70.84 -43.17 -10.55
CA LEU A 168 72.00 -42.29 -10.71
C LEU A 168 71.94 -41.31 -11.91
N ALA A 169 71.70 -40.04 -11.54
CA ALA A 169 72.19 -38.79 -12.13
C ALA A 169 71.85 -38.42 -13.60
N GLY A 170 71.13 -37.30 -13.76
CA GLY A 170 71.28 -36.36 -14.88
C GLY A 170 70.66 -36.77 -16.23
N VAL A 171 69.44 -36.29 -16.51
CA VAL A 171 68.67 -36.57 -17.75
C VAL A 171 69.23 -35.91 -19.03
N ARG A 172 70.40 -35.27 -18.99
CA ARG A 172 70.96 -34.51 -20.14
C ARG A 172 71.64 -35.38 -21.23
N ASN A 173 71.86 -36.68 -21.00
CA ASN A 173 72.69 -37.52 -21.89
C ASN A 173 71.92 -38.61 -22.69
N MET A 174 70.59 -38.68 -22.59
CA MET A 174 69.79 -39.73 -23.26
C MET A 174 69.67 -39.53 -24.79
N GLY A 175 69.63 -38.29 -25.28
CA GLY A 175 69.55 -38.00 -26.72
C GLY A 175 70.77 -38.48 -27.51
N LYS A 176 71.97 -38.32 -26.93
CA LYS A 176 73.24 -38.78 -27.51
C LYS A 176 73.28 -40.30 -27.70
N ILE A 177 72.69 -41.09 -26.79
CA ILE A 177 72.69 -42.56 -26.85
C ILE A 177 71.73 -43.09 -27.92
N VAL A 178 70.53 -42.51 -28.06
CA VAL A 178 69.54 -42.91 -29.07
C VAL A 178 70.07 -42.65 -30.47
N ILE A 179 70.65 -41.48 -30.72
CA ILE A 179 71.16 -41.10 -32.05
C ILE A 179 72.41 -41.90 -32.40
N ARG A 180 73.32 -42.13 -31.44
CA ARG A 180 74.50 -43.01 -31.60
C ARG A 180 74.11 -44.42 -32.03
N ASN A 181 73.04 -44.97 -31.48
CA ASN A 181 72.53 -46.30 -31.83
C ASN A 181 71.77 -46.31 -33.16
N SER A 182 70.95 -45.29 -33.47
CA SER A 182 70.14 -45.26 -34.70
C SER A 182 70.92 -45.02 -35.99
N LEU A 183 72.08 -44.34 -35.91
CA LEU A 183 72.91 -44.07 -37.09
C LEU A 183 74.08 -45.08 -37.26
N LYS A 184 74.58 -45.75 -36.20
CA LYS A 184 75.68 -46.76 -36.31
C LYS A 184 75.22 -48.21 -36.49
N ALA A 185 74.00 -48.59 -36.10
CA ALA A 185 73.68 -50.01 -35.92
C ALA A 185 73.11 -50.71 -37.18
N ARG A 186 73.85 -51.71 -37.66
CA ARG A 186 73.37 -52.82 -38.51
C ARG A 186 72.62 -53.91 -37.70
N THR A 187 71.94 -53.55 -36.60
CA THR A 187 71.29 -54.53 -35.70
C THR A 187 69.83 -54.15 -35.41
N GLU A 188 68.99 -55.17 -35.25
CA GLU A 188 67.54 -55.26 -35.48
C GLU A 188 66.60 -54.44 -34.56
N ASN A 189 66.95 -53.21 -34.16
CA ASN A 189 66.05 -52.33 -33.40
C ASN A 189 66.29 -50.84 -33.70
N VAL A 190 65.96 -50.41 -34.92
CA VAL A 190 66.27 -49.04 -35.39
C VAL A 190 65.02 -48.38 -35.99
N ASP A 191 64.68 -47.21 -35.46
CA ASP A 191 63.68 -46.30 -36.00
C ASP A 191 64.02 -45.96 -37.48
N VAL A 192 63.03 -45.97 -38.37
CA VAL A 192 63.26 -45.83 -39.81
C VAL A 192 63.40 -44.38 -40.24
N PHE A 193 64.46 -44.09 -41.00
CA PHE A 193 64.72 -42.76 -41.53
C PHE A 193 63.68 -42.35 -42.58
N LEU A 194 63.06 -41.18 -42.37
CA LEU A 194 62.04 -40.60 -43.25
C LEU A 194 62.54 -39.41 -44.08
N GLY A 195 63.58 -38.71 -43.64
CA GLY A 195 64.16 -37.57 -44.36
C GLY A 195 65.04 -36.68 -43.49
N ARG A 196 65.87 -35.85 -44.12
CA ARG A 196 66.71 -34.86 -43.42
C ARG A 196 66.66 -33.47 -44.05
N LEU A 197 67.01 -32.47 -43.27
CA LEU A 197 67.32 -31.10 -43.67
C LEU A 197 68.70 -30.75 -43.13
N CYS A 198 69.57 -30.25 -44.00
CA CYS A 198 70.89 -29.72 -43.65
C CYS A 198 71.00 -28.34 -44.32
N LEU A 199 70.74 -27.29 -43.55
CA LEU A 199 70.55 -25.94 -44.03
C LEU A 199 71.68 -25.04 -43.50
N PRO A 200 72.50 -24.42 -44.37
CA PRO A 200 73.48 -23.42 -43.94
C PRO A 200 72.78 -22.26 -43.23
N LEU A 201 73.29 -21.84 -42.07
CA LEU A 201 72.75 -20.66 -41.40
C LEU A 201 72.93 -19.40 -42.24
N LYS A 202 73.98 -19.36 -43.06
CA LYS A 202 74.21 -18.33 -44.08
C LYS A 202 73.04 -18.26 -45.06
N GLY A 203 72.21 -17.24 -44.90
CA GLY A 203 71.03 -16.99 -45.73
C GLY A 203 69.69 -17.20 -45.02
N PHE A 204 69.69 -17.57 -43.74
CA PHE A 204 68.51 -17.48 -42.90
C PHE A 204 68.16 -15.99 -42.71
N PRO A 205 66.88 -15.61 -42.75
CA PRO A 205 66.47 -14.24 -42.51
C PRO A 205 66.68 -13.85 -41.04
N CYS A 206 66.98 -12.56 -40.81
CA CYS A 206 67.02 -12.00 -39.46
C CYS A 206 65.69 -12.17 -38.72
N GLY A 207 64.57 -11.97 -39.42
CA GLY A 207 63.20 -11.98 -38.91
C GLY A 207 62.63 -13.38 -38.71
N PRO A 208 61.55 -13.55 -37.92
CA PRO A 208 60.80 -14.80 -37.88
C PRO A 208 60.27 -15.10 -39.28
N HIS A 209 60.67 -16.26 -39.80
CA HIS A 209 60.30 -16.66 -41.14
C HIS A 209 59.88 -18.11 -41.16
N GLU A 210 58.68 -18.36 -41.65
CA GLU A 210 58.12 -19.69 -41.80
C GLU A 210 58.34 -20.16 -43.23
N MET A 211 59.00 -21.31 -43.39
CA MET A 211 59.36 -21.86 -44.69
C MET A 211 59.17 -23.37 -44.73
N SER A 212 58.75 -23.87 -45.90
CA SER A 212 58.64 -25.30 -46.18
C SER A 212 59.87 -25.77 -46.94
N TYR A 213 60.60 -26.73 -46.36
CA TYR A 213 61.84 -27.27 -46.91
C TYR A 213 61.63 -28.71 -47.40
N LYS A 214 62.06 -29.00 -48.63
CA LYS A 214 61.99 -30.37 -49.16
C LYS A 214 62.98 -31.29 -48.44
N LEU A 215 62.50 -32.47 -48.05
CA LEU A 215 63.33 -33.46 -47.37
C LEU A 215 64.35 -34.09 -48.30
N GLN A 216 65.57 -34.26 -47.79
CA GLN A 216 66.69 -34.85 -48.52
C GLN A 216 66.92 -36.30 -48.08
N PRO A 217 67.37 -37.17 -49.00
CA PRO A 217 67.80 -38.53 -48.66
C PRO A 217 69.16 -38.51 -47.94
N ARG A 218 69.41 -39.51 -47.09
CA ARG A 218 70.70 -39.71 -46.42
C ARG A 218 71.79 -40.32 -47.32
N SER A 219 71.40 -41.03 -48.37
CA SER A 219 72.31 -41.64 -49.35
C SER A 219 71.61 -41.87 -50.69
N ARG A 220 72.38 -42.18 -51.74
CA ARG A 220 71.84 -42.48 -53.10
C ARG A 220 70.86 -43.66 -53.14
N LYS A 221 70.86 -44.51 -52.11
CA LYS A 221 69.96 -45.69 -52.00
C LYS A 221 68.67 -45.39 -51.23
N SER A 222 68.55 -44.24 -50.60
CA SER A 222 67.39 -43.86 -49.79
C SER A 222 66.36 -43.13 -50.64
N THR A 223 65.12 -43.63 -50.70
CA THR A 223 63.98 -42.87 -51.20
C THR A 223 63.39 -42.05 -50.05
N VAL A 224 63.19 -40.76 -50.30
CA VAL A 224 62.58 -39.80 -49.37
C VAL A 224 61.58 -38.95 -50.15
N ARG A 225 60.41 -38.70 -49.56
CA ARG A 225 59.40 -37.77 -50.07
C ARG A 225 58.86 -36.92 -48.93
N GLY A 226 58.34 -35.76 -49.30
CA GLY A 226 57.72 -34.82 -48.38
C GLY A 226 58.57 -33.58 -48.13
N ASP A 227 57.97 -32.68 -47.36
CA ASP A 227 58.51 -31.40 -46.96
C ASP A 227 58.24 -31.16 -45.48
N CYS A 228 59.10 -30.38 -44.84
CA CYS A 228 59.01 -30.02 -43.44
C CYS A 228 58.97 -28.50 -43.29
N LYS A 229 57.98 -28.03 -42.55
CA LYS A 229 57.70 -26.62 -42.30
C LYS A 229 58.36 -26.18 -41.00
N LEU A 230 59.25 -25.21 -41.10
CA LEU A 230 60.00 -24.66 -39.98
C LEU A 230 59.77 -23.16 -39.87
N THR A 231 59.63 -22.65 -38.66
CA THR A 231 59.73 -21.22 -38.37
C THR A 231 61.04 -20.95 -37.67
N THR A 232 61.88 -20.09 -38.23
CA THR A 232 63.23 -19.82 -37.72
C THR A 232 63.43 -18.35 -37.45
N THR A 233 64.09 -18.01 -36.33
CA THR A 233 64.53 -16.65 -36.01
C THR A 233 65.81 -16.69 -35.20
N PHE A 234 66.68 -15.72 -35.39
CA PHE A 234 67.82 -15.50 -34.50
C PHE A 234 67.39 -14.67 -33.29
N VAL A 235 67.91 -15.02 -32.13
CA VAL A 235 67.70 -14.29 -30.87
C VAL A 235 69.02 -14.22 -30.12
N VAL A 236 69.23 -13.16 -29.33
CA VAL A 236 70.41 -13.01 -28.50
C VAL A 236 70.34 -13.98 -27.33
N GLU A 237 71.41 -14.74 -27.10
CA GLU A 237 71.49 -15.71 -26.02
C GLU A 237 71.20 -15.10 -24.65
N SER A 238 70.45 -15.80 -23.79
CA SER A 238 70.05 -15.28 -22.47
C SER A 238 71.23 -15.03 -21.54
N GLN A 239 72.36 -15.72 -21.74
CA GLN A 239 73.59 -15.56 -20.95
C GLN A 239 74.57 -14.54 -21.56
N SER A 240 74.31 -14.07 -22.80
CA SER A 240 75.14 -13.05 -23.45
C SER A 240 74.98 -11.72 -22.73
N GLN A 241 76.08 -11.24 -22.14
CA GLN A 241 76.15 -9.90 -21.55
C GLN A 241 76.22 -8.87 -22.67
N ARG A 242 75.36 -7.85 -22.60
CA ARG A 242 75.44 -6.69 -23.49
C ARG A 242 76.64 -5.84 -23.07
N CYS A 243 77.58 -5.59 -23.98
CA CYS A 243 78.72 -4.70 -23.78
C CYS A 243 78.32 -3.21 -23.88
N THR A 244 77.22 -2.83 -23.22
CA THR A 244 76.64 -1.49 -23.23
C THR A 244 76.57 -0.96 -21.80
N GLY A 245 76.53 0.36 -21.64
CA GLY A 245 76.38 0.96 -20.31
C GLY A 245 75.09 0.53 -19.58
N LEU A 246 74.01 0.26 -20.32
CA LEU A 246 72.76 -0.28 -19.77
C LEU A 246 72.89 -1.73 -19.29
N GLY A 247 73.59 -2.57 -20.06
CA GLY A 247 73.91 -3.94 -19.69
C GLY A 247 74.73 -4.00 -18.39
N ALA A 248 75.69 -3.09 -18.23
CA ALA A 248 76.53 -3.00 -17.03
C ALA A 248 75.75 -2.60 -15.76
N VAL A 249 74.69 -1.81 -15.89
CA VAL A 249 73.80 -1.41 -14.79
C VAL A 249 72.79 -2.51 -14.44
N GLY A 250 72.74 -3.60 -15.21
CA GLY A 250 71.88 -4.75 -14.93
C GLY A 250 70.41 -4.56 -15.32
N VAL A 251 70.11 -3.59 -16.20
CA VAL A 251 68.74 -3.36 -16.67
C VAL A 251 68.30 -4.49 -17.59
N SER A 252 67.11 -5.05 -17.34
CA SER A 252 66.62 -6.20 -18.09
C SER A 252 66.24 -5.82 -19.53
N ARG A 253 66.24 -6.80 -20.44
CA ARG A 253 65.87 -6.56 -21.86
C ARG A 253 64.42 -6.10 -22.00
N LEU A 254 63.55 -6.56 -21.11
CA LEU A 254 62.16 -6.14 -21.06
C LEU A 254 62.02 -4.67 -20.61
N GLN A 255 62.81 -4.25 -19.61
CA GLN A 255 62.87 -2.85 -19.19
C GLN A 255 63.45 -1.94 -20.30
N THR A 256 64.47 -2.40 -21.03
CA THR A 256 64.98 -1.68 -22.22
C THR A 256 63.88 -1.52 -23.28
N TYR A 257 63.14 -2.59 -23.60
CA TYR A 257 62.03 -2.54 -24.55
C TYR A 257 60.93 -1.55 -24.12
N ARG A 258 60.52 -1.61 -22.85
CA ARG A 258 59.54 -0.68 -22.27
C ARG A 258 60.03 0.77 -22.29
N GLY A 259 61.30 1.00 -21.96
CA GLY A 259 61.92 2.34 -22.01
C GLY A 259 61.96 2.91 -23.43
N LEU A 260 62.35 2.10 -24.43
CA LEU A 260 62.33 2.54 -25.82
C LEU A 260 60.89 2.86 -26.28
N LEU A 261 59.92 1.99 -25.94
CA LEU A 261 58.51 2.24 -26.26
C LEU A 261 58.03 3.58 -25.68
N GLU A 262 58.38 3.90 -24.44
CA GLU A 262 58.01 5.16 -23.79
C GLU A 262 58.57 6.37 -24.54
N VAL A 263 59.85 6.34 -24.92
CA VAL A 263 60.49 7.43 -25.67
C VAL A 263 59.89 7.57 -27.07
N LEU A 264 59.70 6.45 -27.78
CA LEU A 264 59.10 6.46 -29.11
C LEU A 264 57.68 7.02 -29.07
N LEU A 265 56.85 6.55 -28.13
CA LEU A 265 55.47 7.01 -28.02
C LEU A 265 55.39 8.50 -27.65
N HIS A 266 56.23 8.95 -26.72
CA HIS A 266 56.29 10.35 -26.34
C HIS A 266 56.60 11.26 -27.55
N TRP A 267 57.59 10.87 -28.35
CA TRP A 267 57.95 11.60 -29.56
C TRP A 267 56.82 11.61 -30.61
N GLU A 268 56.13 10.49 -30.85
CA GLU A 268 55.01 10.44 -31.80
C GLU A 268 53.83 11.32 -31.35
N VAL A 269 53.55 11.35 -30.05
CA VAL A 269 52.51 12.22 -29.47
C VAL A 269 52.88 13.70 -29.65
N GLU A 270 54.14 14.07 -29.47
CA GLU A 270 54.61 15.46 -29.67
C GLU A 270 54.59 15.88 -31.15
N GLN A 271 54.95 14.98 -32.07
CA GLN A 271 55.13 15.31 -33.49
C GLN A 271 53.85 15.18 -34.32
N GLN A 272 53.02 14.18 -34.05
CA GLN A 272 51.88 13.80 -34.90
C GLN A 272 50.54 13.86 -34.16
N ALA A 273 50.54 14.22 -32.86
CA ALA A 273 49.36 14.11 -31.98
C ALA A 273 48.71 12.71 -32.04
N ALA A 274 49.49 11.69 -32.41
CA ALA A 274 49.04 10.33 -32.60
C ALA A 274 49.57 9.46 -31.46
N VAL A 275 48.68 8.67 -30.85
CA VAL A 275 49.03 7.70 -29.80
C VAL A 275 49.35 6.32 -30.43
N HIS A 276 49.77 6.29 -31.69
CA HIS A 276 50.18 5.06 -32.38
C HIS A 276 51.59 5.23 -32.93
N LEU A 277 52.38 4.16 -32.87
CA LEU A 277 53.74 4.20 -33.40
C LEU A 277 53.71 4.29 -34.92
N GLY A 278 54.47 5.23 -35.49
CA GLY A 278 54.76 5.28 -36.91
C GLY A 278 55.54 4.06 -37.36
N GLU A 279 55.61 3.83 -38.68
CA GLU A 279 56.20 2.62 -39.25
C GLU A 279 57.67 2.42 -38.82
N ALA A 280 58.47 3.50 -38.79
CA ALA A 280 59.88 3.44 -38.37
C ALA A 280 60.03 3.10 -36.87
N SER A 281 59.22 3.74 -36.01
CA SER A 281 59.19 3.49 -34.56
C SER A 281 58.75 2.05 -34.24
N ALA A 282 57.71 1.56 -34.93
CA ALA A 282 57.24 0.19 -34.81
C ALA A 282 58.31 -0.83 -35.22
N ARG A 283 59.05 -0.57 -36.30
CA ARG A 283 60.17 -1.44 -36.74
C ARG A 283 61.33 -1.47 -35.74
N LEU A 284 61.72 -0.32 -35.17
CA LEU A 284 62.75 -0.25 -34.13
C LEU A 284 62.38 -1.12 -32.92
N LEU A 285 61.15 -0.95 -32.43
CA LEU A 285 60.66 -1.68 -31.28
C LEU A 285 60.55 -3.19 -31.56
N ALA A 286 60.04 -3.56 -32.75
CA ALA A 286 59.95 -4.95 -33.19
C ALA A 286 61.33 -5.63 -33.27
N GLN A 287 62.34 -4.93 -33.81
CA GLN A 287 63.71 -5.42 -33.89
C GLN A 287 64.28 -5.72 -32.51
N LEU A 288 64.12 -4.79 -31.56
CA LEU A 288 64.59 -4.95 -30.18
C LEU A 288 63.88 -6.11 -29.47
N GLY A 289 62.54 -6.16 -29.57
CA GLY A 289 61.75 -7.22 -28.93
C GLY A 289 62.06 -8.61 -29.46
N GLN A 290 62.32 -8.72 -30.76
CA GLN A 290 62.69 -9.98 -31.40
C GLN A 290 64.07 -10.46 -30.96
N GLN A 291 65.10 -9.60 -31.04
CA GLN A 291 66.45 -9.97 -30.61
C GLN A 291 66.50 -10.32 -29.12
N ALA A 292 65.72 -9.63 -28.30
CA ALA A 292 65.59 -9.92 -26.87
C ALA A 292 64.80 -11.20 -26.55
N ASN A 293 64.22 -11.88 -27.55
CA ASN A 293 63.33 -13.05 -27.40
C ASN A 293 62.14 -12.78 -26.45
N LEU A 294 61.57 -11.57 -26.49
CA LEU A 294 60.44 -11.23 -25.63
C LEU A 294 59.16 -11.95 -26.07
N SER A 295 58.49 -12.59 -25.11
CA SER A 295 57.21 -13.24 -25.35
C SER A 295 56.13 -12.22 -25.74
N ALA A 296 55.04 -12.68 -26.37
CA ALA A 296 53.91 -11.81 -26.67
C ALA A 296 53.32 -11.20 -25.39
N GLN A 297 53.26 -11.97 -24.30
CA GLN A 297 52.78 -11.48 -23.01
C GLN A 297 53.68 -10.37 -22.45
N GLN A 298 55.00 -10.54 -22.48
CA GLN A 298 55.95 -9.52 -22.01
C GLN A 298 55.82 -8.21 -22.79
N ARG A 299 55.67 -8.29 -24.12
CA ARG A 299 55.45 -7.12 -24.98
C ARG A 299 54.11 -6.43 -24.66
N ASN A 300 53.03 -7.20 -24.53
CA ASN A 300 51.72 -6.64 -24.18
C ASN A 300 51.73 -5.96 -22.80
N LEU A 301 52.46 -6.51 -21.82
CA LEU A 301 52.63 -5.91 -20.50
C LEU A 301 53.39 -4.58 -20.59
N ALA A 302 54.51 -4.55 -21.31
CA ALA A 302 55.26 -3.32 -21.53
C ALA A 302 54.40 -2.26 -22.23
N GLU A 303 53.66 -2.66 -23.26
CA GLU A 303 52.71 -1.79 -23.95
C GLU A 303 51.65 -1.23 -23.00
N TRP A 304 51.07 -2.06 -22.13
CA TRP A 304 50.06 -1.60 -21.18
C TRP A 304 50.65 -0.55 -20.24
N THR A 305 51.84 -0.80 -19.67
CA THR A 305 52.47 0.13 -18.72
C THR A 305 52.76 1.52 -19.30
N VAL A 306 52.90 1.61 -20.63
CA VAL A 306 53.14 2.87 -21.33
C VAL A 306 51.82 3.47 -21.85
N TYR A 307 51.04 2.72 -22.61
CA TYR A 307 49.81 3.21 -23.23
C TYR A 307 48.72 3.55 -22.21
N SER A 308 48.63 2.88 -21.07
CA SER A 308 47.60 3.15 -20.05
C SER A 308 47.64 4.57 -19.48
N ARG A 309 48.77 5.28 -19.63
CA ARG A 309 48.92 6.68 -19.25
C ARG A 309 48.17 7.64 -20.18
N HIS A 310 47.75 7.16 -21.36
CA HIS A 310 46.98 7.90 -22.35
C HIS A 310 45.53 7.36 -22.38
N THR A 311 44.55 8.19 -22.00
CA THR A 311 43.14 7.76 -21.81
C THR A 311 42.15 8.47 -22.75
N GLN A 312 42.52 8.57 -24.03
CA GLN A 312 41.61 9.02 -25.10
C GLN A 312 40.78 7.84 -25.66
N ARG A 313 39.81 8.12 -26.55
CA ARG A 313 38.77 7.13 -26.95
C ARG A 313 39.31 5.95 -27.74
N LYS A 314 40.09 6.20 -28.80
CA LYS A 314 40.60 5.13 -29.69
C LYS A 314 41.61 4.25 -28.97
N GLU A 315 42.26 4.83 -27.98
CA GLU A 315 43.27 4.24 -27.12
C GLU A 315 42.61 3.29 -26.13
N LEU A 316 41.43 3.60 -25.59
CA LEU A 316 40.69 2.69 -24.70
C LEU A 316 40.31 1.38 -25.39
N ASP A 317 39.90 1.40 -26.65
CA ASP A 317 39.58 0.16 -27.39
C ASP A 317 40.84 -0.70 -27.57
N TYR A 318 42.00 -0.08 -27.82
CA TYR A 318 43.28 -0.76 -27.89
C TYR A 318 43.70 -1.33 -26.53
N LEU A 319 43.60 -0.52 -25.48
CA LEU A 319 43.91 -0.90 -24.10
C LEU A 319 43.04 -2.07 -23.62
N LEU A 320 41.75 -2.07 -23.97
CA LEU A 320 40.84 -3.16 -23.65
C LEU A 320 41.27 -4.46 -24.34
N LYS A 321 41.61 -4.40 -25.63
CA LYS A 321 42.14 -5.56 -26.36
C LYS A 321 43.42 -6.06 -25.69
N LEU A 322 44.32 -5.16 -25.34
CA LEU A 322 45.59 -5.46 -24.70
C LEU A 322 45.40 -6.17 -23.35
N LEU A 323 44.52 -5.66 -22.48
CA LEU A 323 44.18 -6.28 -21.20
C LEU A 323 43.62 -7.70 -21.38
N ARG A 324 42.71 -7.90 -22.33
CA ARG A 324 42.15 -9.22 -22.64
C ARG A 324 43.23 -10.19 -23.10
N ASP A 325 44.16 -9.73 -23.94
CA ASP A 325 45.27 -10.55 -24.43
C ASP A 325 46.29 -10.88 -23.31
N ILE A 326 46.53 -9.95 -22.38
CA ILE A 326 47.33 -10.19 -21.16
C ILE A 326 46.65 -11.23 -20.27
N ASN A 327 45.34 -11.11 -20.05
CA ASN A 327 44.57 -12.03 -19.19
C ASN A 327 44.49 -13.45 -19.77
N ARG A 328 44.34 -13.58 -21.10
CA ARG A 328 44.29 -14.89 -21.79
C ARG A 328 45.61 -15.65 -21.73
N ASN A 329 46.73 -14.94 -21.87
CA ASN A 329 48.06 -15.54 -22.03
C ASN A 329 48.92 -15.38 -20.76
N TRP A 330 48.31 -15.43 -19.57
CA TRP A 330 49.01 -15.14 -18.32
C TRP A 330 49.97 -16.26 -17.86
N GLU A 331 51.28 -16.05 -17.97
CA GLU A 331 52.32 -16.95 -17.46
C GLU A 331 52.94 -16.44 -16.14
N LYS A 332 53.10 -17.35 -15.16
CA LYS A 332 53.80 -17.07 -13.90
C LYS A 332 55.31 -16.95 -14.16
N GLY A 333 55.84 -15.73 -14.10
CA GLY A 333 57.28 -15.44 -14.28
C GLY A 333 57.57 -14.34 -15.30
N ALA A 334 56.66 -14.11 -16.26
CA ALA A 334 56.83 -13.09 -17.31
C ALA A 334 56.84 -11.64 -16.78
N VAL A 335 56.44 -11.43 -15.52
CA VAL A 335 56.16 -10.10 -14.94
C VAL A 335 57.24 -9.66 -13.93
N GLN A 336 58.19 -10.54 -13.55
CA GLN A 336 59.17 -10.25 -12.48
C GLN A 336 59.90 -8.90 -12.67
N ASP A 337 60.25 -8.55 -13.91
CA ASP A 337 61.00 -7.32 -14.22
C ASP A 337 60.12 -6.05 -14.28
N LEU A 338 58.81 -6.19 -14.46
CA LEU A 338 57.85 -5.09 -14.65
C LEU A 338 56.75 -5.05 -13.58
N GLU A 339 56.84 -5.87 -12.53
CA GLU A 339 55.76 -6.03 -11.55
C GLU A 339 55.35 -4.71 -10.89
N GLY A 340 56.35 -3.93 -10.43
CA GLY A 340 56.10 -2.62 -9.81
C GLY A 340 55.52 -1.59 -10.77
N ASP A 341 55.99 -1.57 -12.01
CA ASP A 341 55.49 -0.67 -13.05
C ASP A 341 54.07 -1.03 -13.48
N LEU A 342 53.76 -2.33 -13.55
CA LEU A 342 52.43 -2.85 -13.84
C LEU A 342 51.44 -2.45 -12.75
N GLN A 343 51.75 -2.71 -11.48
CA GLN A 343 50.90 -2.32 -10.36
C GLN A 343 50.66 -0.80 -10.32
N ARG A 344 51.70 0.00 -10.56
CA ARG A 344 51.56 1.46 -10.63
C ARG A 344 50.65 1.87 -11.77
N SER A 345 50.83 1.28 -12.96
CA SER A 345 49.99 1.59 -14.12
C SER A 345 48.50 1.28 -13.89
N PHE A 346 48.18 0.16 -13.22
CA PHE A 346 46.79 -0.16 -12.85
C PHE A 346 46.21 0.84 -11.87
N ARG A 347 46.99 1.26 -10.86
CA ARG A 347 46.58 2.24 -9.86
C ARG A 347 46.33 3.61 -10.51
N ASP A 348 47.25 4.07 -11.34
CA ASP A 348 47.16 5.37 -12.02
C ASP A 348 45.97 5.38 -13.00
N PHE A 349 45.80 4.31 -13.79
CA PHE A 349 44.64 4.17 -14.68
C PHE A 349 43.32 4.17 -13.89
N THR A 350 43.26 3.42 -12.78
CA THR A 350 42.08 3.37 -11.92
C THR A 350 41.76 4.74 -11.33
N ALA A 351 42.78 5.49 -10.88
CA ALA A 351 42.61 6.85 -10.35
C ALA A 351 42.05 7.81 -11.42
N VAL A 352 42.57 7.75 -12.65
CA VAL A 352 42.06 8.58 -13.76
C VAL A 352 40.64 8.19 -14.13
N ALA A 353 40.34 6.88 -14.23
CA ALA A 353 39.02 6.40 -14.58
C ALA A 353 37.98 6.77 -13.51
N THR A 354 38.28 6.55 -12.23
CA THR A 354 37.40 6.93 -11.11
C THR A 354 37.17 8.44 -11.02
N ALA A 355 38.17 9.27 -11.33
CA ALA A 355 37.97 10.72 -11.44
C ALA A 355 36.94 11.08 -12.53
N LYS A 356 37.02 10.44 -13.71
CA LYS A 356 36.02 10.61 -14.78
C LYS A 356 34.63 10.10 -14.37
N LEU A 357 34.55 9.04 -13.56
CA LEU A 357 33.28 8.52 -13.03
C LEU A 357 32.67 9.44 -11.96
N ARG A 358 33.49 10.14 -11.17
CA ARG A 358 33.03 11.16 -10.22
C ARG A 358 32.36 12.33 -10.95
N ASP A 359 32.93 12.74 -12.07
CA ASP A 359 32.40 13.76 -12.98
C ASP A 359 31.62 13.14 -14.17
N LEU A 360 30.80 12.12 -13.92
CA LEU A 360 30.19 11.29 -14.99
C LEU A 360 29.51 12.10 -16.08
N GLU A 361 28.59 12.99 -15.72
CA GLU A 361 27.80 13.79 -16.67
C GLU A 361 28.67 14.81 -17.43
N LYS A 362 29.72 15.33 -16.79
CA LYS A 362 30.67 16.27 -17.41
C LYS A 362 31.64 15.54 -18.35
N SER A 363 32.08 14.34 -17.98
CA SER A 363 33.05 13.53 -18.71
C SER A 363 32.41 12.76 -19.87
N PHE A 364 31.15 12.37 -19.76
CA PHE A 364 30.43 11.54 -20.73
C PHE A 364 29.04 12.11 -21.09
N PRO A 365 28.93 13.36 -21.55
CA PRO A 365 27.63 14.00 -21.77
C PRO A 365 26.77 13.23 -22.77
N LEU A 366 25.49 13.02 -22.42
CA LEU A 366 24.51 12.32 -23.25
C LEU A 366 24.18 13.04 -24.57
N SER A 367 24.55 14.32 -24.70
CA SER A 367 24.42 15.09 -25.94
C SER A 367 25.32 14.57 -27.07
N GLN A 368 26.38 13.83 -26.72
CA GLN A 368 27.30 13.26 -27.70
C GLN A 368 27.00 11.77 -27.91
N PRO A 369 26.79 11.32 -29.16
CA PRO A 369 26.43 9.93 -29.46
C PRO A 369 27.53 8.92 -29.08
N GLU A 370 28.77 9.40 -28.97
CA GLU A 370 29.95 8.61 -28.70
C GLU A 370 30.22 8.37 -27.21
N SER A 371 29.63 9.18 -26.31
CA SER A 371 29.93 9.19 -24.88
C SER A 371 29.62 7.87 -24.20
N LEU A 372 28.47 7.28 -24.48
CA LEU A 372 28.05 6.02 -23.87
C LEU A 372 28.95 4.86 -24.31
N ALA A 373 29.37 4.84 -25.58
CA ALA A 373 30.30 3.84 -26.08
C ALA A 373 31.69 4.01 -25.44
N HIS A 374 32.16 5.25 -25.27
CA HIS A 374 33.42 5.52 -24.58
C HIS A 374 33.37 5.11 -23.10
N LEU A 375 32.29 5.46 -22.39
CA LEU A 375 32.06 5.06 -21.00
C LEU A 375 32.01 3.53 -20.87
N LYS A 376 31.36 2.84 -21.83
CA LYS A 376 31.34 1.38 -21.89
C LYS A 376 32.75 0.81 -21.95
N THR A 377 33.58 1.26 -22.89
CA THR A 377 34.96 0.77 -23.02
C THR A 377 35.78 1.07 -21.76
N LEU A 378 35.61 2.26 -21.15
CA LEU A 378 36.30 2.61 -19.89
C LEU A 378 35.91 1.66 -18.74
N LEU A 379 34.62 1.35 -18.59
CA LEU A 379 34.13 0.42 -17.58
C LEU A 379 34.64 -1.00 -17.83
N GLU A 380 34.64 -1.47 -19.08
CA GLU A 380 35.20 -2.77 -19.46
C GLU A 380 36.71 -2.83 -19.12
N CYS A 381 37.48 -1.78 -19.42
CA CYS A 381 38.89 -1.70 -19.03
C CYS A 381 39.07 -1.78 -17.51
N LEU A 382 38.27 -1.03 -16.73
CA LEU A 382 38.31 -1.11 -15.27
C LEU A 382 38.04 -2.53 -14.76
N CYS A 383 36.99 -3.18 -15.27
CA CYS A 383 36.66 -4.56 -14.91
C CYS A 383 37.79 -5.55 -15.26
N GLU A 384 38.41 -5.40 -16.43
CA GLU A 384 39.55 -6.25 -16.85
C GLU A 384 40.81 -6.00 -16.01
N VAL A 385 41.10 -4.74 -15.63
CA VAL A 385 42.19 -4.40 -14.69
C VAL A 385 41.96 -5.05 -13.34
N PHE A 386 40.75 -4.97 -12.82
CA PHE A 386 40.38 -5.53 -11.52
C PHE A 386 40.41 -7.06 -11.48
N THR A 387 40.09 -7.71 -12.60
CA THR A 387 40.14 -9.18 -12.73
C THR A 387 41.48 -9.69 -13.22
N CYS A 388 42.43 -8.80 -13.51
CA CYS A 388 43.73 -9.16 -14.06
C CYS A 388 44.55 -9.99 -13.07
N ARG A 389 45.07 -11.12 -13.53
CA ARG A 389 45.94 -12.01 -12.72
C ARG A 389 47.25 -11.34 -12.28
N GLY A 390 47.62 -10.24 -12.93
CA GLY A 390 48.76 -9.39 -12.58
C GLY A 390 48.51 -8.36 -11.50
N ASN A 391 47.26 -8.20 -11.08
CA ASN A 391 46.91 -7.32 -9.97
C ASN A 391 47.25 -8.02 -8.64
N MET A 392 48.51 -7.88 -8.23
CA MET A 392 49.07 -8.54 -7.04
C MET A 392 48.45 -8.06 -5.71
N ASP A 393 47.70 -6.95 -5.72
CA ASP A 393 46.94 -6.48 -4.55
C ASP A 393 45.80 -7.45 -4.17
N GLY A 394 45.50 -8.46 -4.99
CA GLY A 394 44.58 -9.54 -4.64
C GLY A 394 43.19 -9.02 -4.27
N THR A 395 42.77 -7.90 -4.85
CA THR A 395 41.47 -7.32 -4.56
C THR A 395 40.39 -8.27 -5.06
N ALA A 396 39.62 -8.82 -4.13
CA ALA A 396 38.48 -9.66 -4.47
C ALA A 396 37.54 -8.87 -5.41
N PRO A 397 36.81 -9.52 -6.33
CA PRO A 397 35.89 -8.84 -7.25
C PRO A 397 34.91 -7.88 -6.54
N ALA A 398 34.54 -8.17 -5.29
CA ALA A 398 33.71 -7.30 -4.46
C ALA A 398 34.39 -5.96 -4.07
N ALA A 399 35.71 -5.97 -3.80
CA ALA A 399 36.48 -4.76 -3.49
C ALA A 399 36.63 -3.86 -4.72
N SER A 400 36.69 -4.45 -5.91
CA SER A 400 36.75 -3.75 -7.19
C SER A 400 35.45 -3.00 -7.53
N LEU A 401 34.31 -3.64 -7.26
CA LEU A 401 32.99 -2.98 -7.39
C LEU A 401 32.83 -1.83 -6.40
N ALA A 402 33.35 -1.99 -5.18
CA ALA A 402 33.32 -0.94 -4.16
C ALA A 402 34.04 0.35 -4.61
N ILE A 403 35.13 0.24 -5.39
CA ILE A 403 35.84 1.41 -5.93
C ILE A 403 34.95 2.20 -6.91
N ILE A 404 34.25 1.50 -7.81
CA ILE A 404 33.31 2.13 -8.76
C ILE A 404 32.15 2.77 -7.98
N GLN A 405 31.57 2.04 -7.04
CA GLN A 405 30.47 2.55 -6.20
C GLN A 405 30.89 3.78 -5.40
N GLN A 406 32.09 3.78 -4.82
CA GLN A 406 32.64 4.91 -4.06
C GLN A 406 32.83 6.14 -4.95
N ALA A 407 33.40 6.00 -6.15
CA ALA A 407 33.59 7.12 -7.07
C ALA A 407 32.24 7.74 -7.50
N LEU A 408 31.22 6.90 -7.73
CA LEU A 408 29.87 7.35 -8.06
C LEU A 408 29.18 8.03 -6.87
N ALA A 409 29.39 7.52 -5.65
CA ALA A 409 28.88 8.13 -4.43
C ALA A 409 29.51 9.51 -4.19
N GLU A 410 30.83 9.64 -4.32
CA GLU A 410 31.52 10.94 -4.22
C GLU A 410 31.03 11.94 -5.28
N GLY A 411 30.77 11.48 -6.50
CA GLY A 411 30.21 12.33 -7.56
C GLY A 411 28.81 12.82 -7.21
N ALA A 412 27.99 11.96 -6.61
CA ALA A 412 26.66 12.31 -6.13
C ALA A 412 26.72 13.33 -4.98
N GLU A 413 27.63 13.16 -4.03
CA GLU A 413 27.85 14.12 -2.94
C GLU A 413 28.34 15.47 -3.46
N CYS A 414 29.26 15.48 -4.43
CA CYS A 414 29.71 16.70 -5.10
C CYS A 414 28.55 17.43 -5.79
N TRP A 415 27.73 16.70 -6.56
CA TRP A 415 26.55 17.27 -7.22
C TRP A 415 25.59 17.89 -6.21
N TYR A 416 25.29 17.17 -5.12
CA TYR A 416 24.39 17.67 -4.07
C TYR A 416 24.95 18.94 -3.43
N ASN A 417 26.24 18.95 -3.09
CA ASN A 417 26.89 20.12 -2.48
C ASN A 417 26.96 21.33 -3.43
N GLU A 418 27.20 21.12 -4.73
CA GLU A 418 27.13 22.18 -5.75
C GLU A 418 25.74 22.83 -5.80
N LYS A 419 24.67 22.02 -5.71
CA LYS A 419 23.27 22.49 -5.71
C LYS A 419 22.81 23.09 -4.39
N ARG A 420 23.35 22.62 -3.27
CA ARG A 420 23.10 23.12 -1.92
C ARG A 420 23.77 24.46 -1.66
N ALA A 421 24.95 24.72 -2.24
CA ALA A 421 25.74 25.93 -2.01
C ALA A 421 24.95 27.27 -2.09
N PRO A 422 24.11 27.53 -3.11
CA PRO A 422 23.33 28.77 -3.17
C PRO A 422 22.31 28.92 -2.03
N ILE A 423 21.76 27.81 -1.53
CA ILE A 423 20.68 27.77 -0.52
C ILE A 423 21.18 28.23 0.86
N ILE A 424 22.46 28.02 1.17
CA ILE A 424 23.08 28.39 2.45
C ILE A 424 23.11 29.92 2.65
N SER A 425 23.01 30.69 1.57
CA SER A 425 23.13 32.16 1.59
C SER A 425 21.81 32.92 1.75
N GLU A 426 20.70 32.21 1.90
CA GLU A 426 19.35 32.79 1.92
C GLU A 426 19.04 33.49 3.24
N LYS A 427 18.30 34.61 3.15
CA LYS A 427 18.11 35.53 4.28
C LYS A 427 16.80 35.29 5.03
N SER A 428 15.80 34.70 4.37
CA SER A 428 14.48 34.44 4.95
C SER A 428 14.19 32.95 5.05
N THR A 429 13.43 32.55 6.09
CA THR A 429 12.97 31.17 6.27
C THR A 429 12.11 30.68 5.10
N GLN A 430 11.33 31.59 4.48
CA GLN A 430 10.49 31.27 3.34
C GLN A 430 11.32 30.90 2.09
N GLU A 431 12.30 31.72 1.73
CA GLU A 431 13.23 31.45 0.62
C GLU A 431 13.99 30.14 0.87
N HIS A 432 14.45 29.94 2.12
CA HIS A 432 15.14 28.72 2.53
C HIS A 432 14.33 27.45 2.30
N LEU A 433 13.08 27.45 2.74
CA LEU A 433 12.21 26.28 2.58
C LEU A 433 11.86 26.05 1.11
N ASP A 434 11.61 27.10 0.31
CA ASP A 434 11.26 26.95 -1.11
C ASP A 434 12.46 26.44 -1.94
N SER A 435 13.67 26.91 -1.65
CA SER A 435 14.88 26.39 -2.28
C SER A 435 15.18 24.94 -1.89
N LEU A 436 14.87 24.53 -0.66
CA LEU A 436 14.94 23.12 -0.27
C LEU A 436 13.91 22.24 -1.01
N VAL A 437 12.72 22.77 -1.32
CA VAL A 437 11.76 22.09 -2.21
C VAL A 437 12.40 21.87 -3.58
N GLY A 438 12.95 22.93 -4.17
CA GLY A 438 13.63 22.87 -5.47
C GLY A 438 14.78 21.87 -5.49
N LEU A 439 15.60 21.82 -4.43
CA LEU A 439 16.69 20.85 -4.29
C LEU A 439 16.16 19.40 -4.24
N CYS A 440 15.11 19.14 -3.47
CA CYS A 440 14.51 17.80 -3.38
C CYS A 440 13.92 17.36 -4.73
N GLU A 441 13.22 18.26 -5.42
CA GLU A 441 12.66 17.99 -6.75
C GLU A 441 13.75 17.76 -7.81
N GLU A 442 14.81 18.57 -7.79
CA GLU A 442 15.95 18.42 -8.70
C GLU A 442 16.72 17.12 -8.43
N MET A 443 16.92 16.76 -7.15
CA MET A 443 17.48 15.47 -6.76
C MET A 443 16.62 14.31 -7.24
N ASN A 444 15.29 14.40 -7.07
CA ASN A 444 14.36 13.37 -7.53
C ASN A 444 14.49 13.17 -9.05
N ASN A 445 14.52 14.26 -9.82
CA ASN A 445 14.72 14.25 -11.27
C ASN A 445 16.08 13.69 -11.68
N HIS A 446 17.15 14.06 -10.97
CA HIS A 446 18.50 13.56 -11.24
C HIS A 446 18.64 12.05 -11.02
N LEU A 447 17.90 11.50 -10.06
CA LEU A 447 17.92 10.07 -9.70
C LEU A 447 16.93 9.22 -10.52
N GLN A 448 16.11 9.82 -11.39
CA GLN A 448 15.26 9.06 -12.32
C GLN A 448 16.09 8.29 -13.36
N SER A 449 15.44 7.38 -14.09
CA SER A 449 16.11 6.47 -15.02
C SER A 449 16.89 7.24 -16.10
N SER A 450 18.21 7.01 -16.15
CA SER A 450 19.10 7.53 -17.19
C SER A 450 19.65 6.39 -18.05
N PRO A 451 20.08 6.65 -19.29
CA PRO A 451 20.78 5.66 -20.13
C PRO A 451 22.03 5.06 -19.46
N TYR A 452 22.65 5.77 -18.52
CA TYR A 452 23.78 5.26 -17.74
C TYR A 452 23.38 4.03 -16.89
N SER A 453 22.17 4.02 -16.31
CA SER A 453 21.70 2.95 -15.42
C SER A 453 21.79 1.56 -16.04
N LYS A 454 21.32 1.44 -17.29
CA LYS A 454 21.41 0.17 -18.04
C LYS A 454 22.86 -0.24 -18.28
N LEU A 455 23.71 0.70 -18.69
CA LEU A 455 25.11 0.41 -18.99
C LEU A 455 25.90 -0.08 -17.76
N PHE A 456 25.73 0.57 -16.60
CA PHE A 456 26.40 0.16 -15.36
C PHE A 456 25.89 -1.21 -14.85
N THR A 457 24.61 -1.49 -15.05
CA THR A 457 24.03 -2.81 -14.72
C THR A 457 24.61 -3.89 -15.63
N ASP A 458 24.64 -3.65 -16.94
CA ASP A 458 25.10 -4.62 -17.95
C ASP A 458 26.61 -4.92 -17.86
N VAL A 459 27.44 -3.90 -17.60
CA VAL A 459 28.91 -4.04 -17.64
C VAL A 459 29.52 -4.30 -16.26
N ALA A 460 29.09 -3.54 -15.24
CA ALA A 460 29.69 -3.57 -13.92
C ALA A 460 28.80 -4.21 -12.85
N SER A 461 27.56 -4.63 -13.18
CA SER A 461 26.59 -5.12 -12.19
C SER A 461 26.32 -4.13 -11.04
N VAL A 462 26.40 -2.81 -11.32
CA VAL A 462 26.17 -1.75 -10.34
C VAL A 462 24.87 -1.02 -10.65
N ASN A 463 23.98 -0.94 -9.66
CA ASN A 463 22.82 -0.04 -9.73
C ASN A 463 23.25 1.39 -9.35
N ILE A 464 23.61 2.19 -10.36
CA ILE A 464 24.06 3.57 -10.17
C ILE A 464 23.06 4.43 -9.39
N ASN A 465 21.76 4.29 -9.65
CA ASN A 465 20.74 5.12 -8.99
C ASN A 465 20.64 4.79 -7.51
N ALA A 466 20.74 3.50 -7.13
CA ALA A 466 20.78 3.08 -5.73
C ALA A 466 22.01 3.65 -4.99
N VAL A 467 23.18 3.62 -5.63
CA VAL A 467 24.43 4.18 -5.06
C VAL A 467 24.32 5.69 -4.86
N ARG A 468 23.86 6.42 -5.88
CA ARG A 468 23.66 7.87 -5.81
C ARG A 468 22.64 8.26 -4.74
N TYR A 469 21.52 7.53 -4.68
CA TYR A 469 20.49 7.74 -3.66
C TYR A 469 21.06 7.57 -2.25
N GLN A 470 21.80 6.48 -1.98
CA GLN A 470 22.40 6.23 -0.66
C GLN A 470 23.42 7.30 -0.23
N ALA A 471 24.13 7.90 -1.18
CA ALA A 471 25.07 8.98 -0.91
C ALA A 471 24.34 10.30 -0.59
N MET A 472 23.30 10.63 -1.36
CA MET A 472 22.57 11.89 -1.24
C MET A 472 21.52 11.89 -0.11
N GLU A 473 20.90 10.75 0.22
CA GLU A 473 19.78 10.68 1.18
C GLU A 473 20.13 11.26 2.56
N LYS A 474 21.36 10.99 3.03
CA LYS A 474 21.83 11.47 4.32
C LYS A 474 22.02 12.98 4.35
N LEU A 475 22.46 13.56 3.23
CA LEU A 475 22.71 14.99 3.10
C LEU A 475 21.38 15.75 3.07
N VAL A 476 20.42 15.31 2.27
CA VAL A 476 19.08 15.92 2.21
C VAL A 476 18.30 15.73 3.51
N ALA A 477 18.42 14.57 4.17
CA ALA A 477 17.83 14.35 5.48
C ALA A 477 18.40 15.32 6.53
N ALA A 478 19.71 15.56 6.52
CA ALA A 478 20.35 16.50 7.44
C ALA A 478 19.85 17.94 7.21
N ASP A 479 19.81 18.41 5.97
CA ASP A 479 19.37 19.77 5.65
C ASP A 479 17.88 19.98 5.95
N VAL A 480 17.01 19.06 5.52
CA VAL A 480 15.55 19.14 5.77
C VAL A 480 15.25 19.03 7.26
N SER A 481 15.84 18.06 7.97
CA SER A 481 15.58 17.91 9.41
C SER A 481 16.09 19.11 10.21
N SER A 482 17.19 19.75 9.79
CA SER A 482 17.67 20.99 10.40
C SER A 482 16.70 22.14 10.17
N ALA A 483 16.25 22.34 8.93
CA ALA A 483 15.27 23.37 8.59
C ALA A 483 13.97 23.19 9.39
N MET A 484 13.43 21.97 9.44
CA MET A 484 12.19 21.67 10.17
C MET A 484 12.34 21.78 11.70
N ARG A 485 13.52 21.54 12.29
CA ARG A 485 13.77 21.78 13.72
C ARG A 485 13.89 23.27 14.07
N SER A 486 14.43 24.07 13.15
CA SER A 486 14.55 25.52 13.33
C SER A 486 13.24 26.29 13.09
N PHE A 487 12.26 25.62 12.49
CA PHE A 487 10.96 26.17 12.18
C PHE A 487 10.07 26.26 13.42
N SER A 488 9.59 27.46 13.76
CA SER A 488 8.83 27.71 15.00
C SER A 488 7.40 28.23 14.80
N GLU A 489 7.11 28.97 13.74
CA GLU A 489 5.77 29.57 13.51
C GLU A 489 5.34 29.45 12.05
N LEU A 490 4.08 29.03 11.86
CA LEU A 490 3.46 28.82 10.56
C LEU A 490 2.62 30.03 10.17
N ASP A 491 3.14 30.82 9.23
CA ASP A 491 2.38 31.89 8.59
C ASP A 491 1.65 31.40 7.33
N ASP A 492 0.78 32.26 6.78
CA ASP A 492 -0.04 31.91 5.62
C ASP A 492 0.76 31.70 4.33
N SER A 493 1.98 32.26 4.24
CA SER A 493 2.89 32.19 3.08
C SER A 493 3.75 30.92 3.07
N VAL A 494 4.17 30.44 4.24
CA VAL A 494 5.06 29.29 4.42
C VAL A 494 4.28 27.98 4.44
N ALA A 495 2.97 28.02 4.74
CA ALA A 495 2.12 26.83 4.78
C ALA A 495 2.21 25.98 3.50
N ASP A 496 2.04 26.59 2.32
CA ASP A 496 2.08 25.85 1.05
C ASP A 496 3.46 25.23 0.78
N ILE A 497 4.52 25.96 1.16
CA ILE A 497 5.91 25.51 1.00
C ILE A 497 6.19 24.27 1.85
N ILE A 498 5.71 24.22 3.10
CA ILE A 498 5.86 23.05 3.99
C ILE A 498 5.20 21.81 3.38
N HIS A 499 4.00 21.96 2.82
CA HIS A 499 3.31 20.85 2.16
C HIS A 499 4.05 20.37 0.90
N ARG A 500 4.56 21.31 0.09
CA ARG A 500 5.40 20.99 -1.08
C ARG A 500 6.69 20.28 -0.67
N LEU A 501 7.35 20.74 0.40
CA LEU A 501 8.58 20.13 0.91
C LEU A 501 8.32 18.71 1.43
N TYR A 502 7.24 18.51 2.19
CA TYR A 502 6.82 17.18 2.61
C TYR A 502 6.62 16.25 1.42
N THR A 503 5.91 16.72 0.37
CA THR A 503 5.63 15.94 -0.84
C THR A 503 6.91 15.61 -1.60
N ALA A 504 7.86 16.55 -1.72
CA ALA A 504 9.14 16.33 -2.38
C ALA A 504 9.98 15.28 -1.65
N VAL A 505 10.05 15.35 -0.32
CA VAL A 505 10.77 14.37 0.53
C VAL A 505 10.08 13.00 0.50
N GLN A 506 8.75 12.97 0.52
CA GLN A 506 7.98 11.75 0.35
C GLN A 506 8.26 11.09 -1.02
N GLY A 507 8.39 11.89 -2.09
CA GLY A 507 8.81 11.41 -3.41
C GLY A 507 10.19 10.74 -3.39
N LEU A 508 11.16 11.33 -2.69
CA LEU A 508 12.49 10.73 -2.50
C LEU A 508 12.40 9.42 -1.72
N HIS A 509 11.60 9.36 -0.64
CA HIS A 509 11.39 8.12 0.11
C HIS A 509 10.77 7.02 -0.77
N GLN A 510 9.76 7.36 -1.57
CA GLN A 510 9.14 6.42 -2.53
C GLN A 510 10.16 5.93 -3.57
N LEU A 511 11.02 6.82 -4.09
CA LEU A 511 12.11 6.40 -4.97
C LEU A 511 13.06 5.42 -4.26
N GLY A 512 13.37 5.66 -2.98
CA GLY A 512 14.12 4.73 -2.13
C GLY A 512 13.49 3.33 -2.07
N THR A 513 12.16 3.23 -1.96
CA THR A 513 11.46 1.92 -1.95
C THR A 513 11.61 1.14 -3.26
N GLN A 514 11.82 1.83 -4.38
CA GLN A 514 12.03 1.21 -5.69
C GLN A 514 13.50 0.81 -5.92
N LEU A 515 14.45 1.56 -5.34
CA LEU A 515 15.88 1.38 -5.59
C LEU A 515 16.57 0.45 -4.57
N LEU A 516 16.08 0.39 -3.34
CA LEU A 516 16.74 -0.30 -2.23
C LEU A 516 15.96 -1.52 -1.74
N ALA A 517 16.69 -2.54 -1.28
CA ALA A 517 16.10 -3.64 -0.53
C ALA A 517 15.59 -3.15 0.83
N ARG A 518 14.53 -3.79 1.36
CA ARG A 518 13.84 -3.37 2.60
C ARG A 518 14.77 -3.05 3.78
N LYS A 519 15.74 -3.91 4.09
CA LYS A 519 16.70 -3.68 5.19
C LYS A 519 17.57 -2.44 4.98
N ALA A 520 17.97 -2.16 3.74
CA ALA A 520 18.75 -0.99 3.41
C ALA A 520 17.90 0.28 3.46
N LEU A 521 16.63 0.20 3.05
CA LEU A 521 15.67 1.29 3.17
C LEU A 521 15.41 1.66 4.64
N GLU A 522 15.20 0.67 5.50
CA GLU A 522 15.00 0.86 6.95
C GLU A 522 16.21 1.52 7.64
N ALA A 523 17.40 1.40 7.06
CA ALA A 523 18.62 2.04 7.56
C ALA A 523 18.82 3.49 7.06
N THR A 524 18.00 3.98 6.12
CA THR A 524 18.08 5.37 5.62
C THR A 524 17.53 6.36 6.63
N LEU A 525 18.05 7.59 6.63
CA LEU A 525 17.52 8.66 7.49
C LEU A 525 16.16 9.17 6.99
N LEU A 526 15.91 9.04 5.69
CA LEU A 526 14.59 9.31 5.09
C LEU A 526 13.52 8.29 5.49
N SER A 527 13.80 7.23 6.23
CA SER A 527 12.77 6.28 6.69
C SER A 527 11.81 6.89 7.73
N SER A 528 12.31 7.81 8.56
CA SER A 528 11.54 8.50 9.60
C SER A 528 11.29 9.99 9.31
N PHE A 529 11.33 10.39 8.02
CA PHE A 529 11.18 11.80 7.62
C PHE A 529 9.90 12.46 8.16
N HIS A 530 8.82 11.69 8.29
CA HIS A 530 7.52 12.14 8.77
C HIS A 530 7.57 12.73 10.19
N GLU A 531 8.51 12.29 11.04
CA GLU A 531 8.70 12.83 12.39
C GLU A 531 9.08 14.33 12.36
N TRP A 532 9.84 14.76 11.36
CA TRP A 532 10.30 16.15 11.23
C TRP A 532 9.15 17.09 10.86
N PHE A 533 8.14 16.58 10.17
CA PHE A 533 6.99 17.35 9.69
C PHE A 533 5.77 17.28 10.60
N HIS A 534 5.80 16.49 11.68
CA HIS A 534 4.61 16.19 12.48
C HIS A 534 3.90 17.46 13.01
N SER A 535 4.64 18.38 13.64
CA SER A 535 4.06 19.65 14.12
C SER A 535 3.61 20.53 12.96
N ALA A 536 4.47 20.69 11.96
CA ALA A 536 4.25 21.59 10.83
C ALA A 536 3.02 21.19 9.99
N ILE A 537 2.77 19.90 9.80
CA ILE A 537 1.57 19.42 9.09
C ILE A 537 0.31 19.63 9.93
N HIS A 538 0.40 19.49 11.26
CA HIS A 538 -0.73 19.76 12.15
C HIS A 538 -1.10 21.26 12.15
N ASP A 539 -0.10 22.13 12.16
CA ASP A 539 -0.27 23.59 12.04
C ASP A 539 -0.75 24.00 10.65
N TRP A 540 -0.28 23.32 9.59
CA TRP A 540 -0.76 23.51 8.22
C TRP A 540 -2.24 23.18 8.07
N LEU A 541 -2.71 22.08 8.68
CA LEU A 541 -4.13 21.71 8.71
C LEU A 541 -4.97 22.81 9.39
N LEU A 542 -4.45 23.40 10.46
CA LEU A 542 -5.13 24.52 11.14
C LEU A 542 -5.22 25.76 10.24
N VAL A 543 -4.15 26.12 9.52
CA VAL A 543 -4.15 27.21 8.53
C VAL A 543 -5.15 26.92 7.40
N CYS A 544 -5.13 25.71 6.85
CA CYS A 544 -6.04 25.28 5.79
C CYS A 544 -7.50 25.38 6.24
N PHE A 545 -7.82 24.90 7.43
CA PHE A 545 -9.17 25.00 7.99
C PHE A 545 -9.61 26.47 8.18
N ARG A 546 -8.74 27.33 8.73
CA ARG A 546 -9.04 28.78 8.89
C ARG A 546 -9.33 29.47 7.56
N LYS A 547 -8.49 29.26 6.54
CA LYS A 547 -8.69 29.81 5.19
C LYS A 547 -9.96 29.26 4.54
N SER A 548 -10.23 27.96 4.71
CA SER A 548 -11.42 27.31 4.16
C SER A 548 -12.72 27.87 4.75
N ARG A 549 -12.73 28.25 6.03
CA ARG A 549 -13.88 28.95 6.63
C ARG A 549 -14.17 30.29 5.95
N GLN A 550 -13.15 31.10 5.70
CA GLN A 550 -13.32 32.39 5.02
C GLN A 550 -13.85 32.21 3.58
N VAL A 551 -13.34 31.22 2.86
CA VAL A 551 -13.83 30.91 1.50
C VAL A 551 -15.29 30.44 1.54
N THR A 552 -15.64 29.58 2.51
CA THR A 552 -17.00 29.05 2.66
C THR A 552 -18.01 30.15 3.03
N SER A 553 -17.64 31.08 3.93
CA SER A 553 -18.52 32.20 4.27
C SER A 553 -18.79 33.10 3.06
N LEU A 554 -17.76 33.43 2.28
CA LEU A 554 -17.89 34.21 1.05
C LEU A 554 -18.70 33.49 -0.03
N ALA A 555 -18.55 32.16 -0.15
CA ALA A 555 -19.32 31.35 -1.09
C ALA A 555 -20.81 31.36 -0.74
N VAL A 556 -21.14 31.17 0.55
CA VAL A 556 -22.53 31.24 1.03
C VAL A 556 -23.09 32.65 0.91
N GLU A 557 -22.33 33.70 1.21
CA GLU A 557 -22.76 35.10 1.06
C GLU A 557 -23.13 35.45 -0.38
N LYS A 558 -22.33 35.00 -1.36
CA LYS A 558 -22.55 35.25 -2.79
C LYS A 558 -23.61 34.35 -3.43
N ASP A 559 -23.98 33.26 -2.78
CA ASP A 559 -24.96 32.30 -3.30
C ASP A 559 -26.33 32.96 -3.54
N SER A 560 -26.93 32.79 -4.72
CA SER A 560 -28.28 33.33 -4.98
C SER A 560 -29.41 32.38 -4.60
N LEU A 561 -29.10 31.21 -4.03
CA LEU A 561 -30.03 30.14 -3.67
C LEU A 561 -30.87 29.67 -4.86
N LYS A 562 -30.22 29.56 -6.01
CA LYS A 562 -30.78 29.00 -7.26
C LYS A 562 -30.04 27.73 -7.63
N THR A 563 -30.75 26.80 -8.26
CA THR A 563 -30.19 25.55 -8.78
C THR A 563 -29.10 25.81 -9.82
N GLU A 564 -27.94 25.16 -9.72
CA GLU A 564 -26.82 25.36 -10.65
C GLU A 564 -27.14 24.95 -12.11
N SER A 565 -28.00 23.95 -12.30
CA SER A 565 -28.46 23.50 -13.61
C SER A 565 -29.80 22.78 -13.50
N SER A 566 -30.47 22.51 -14.63
CA SER A 566 -31.72 21.73 -14.66
C SER A 566 -31.55 20.26 -14.24
N SER A 567 -30.35 19.82 -13.86
CA SER A 567 -30.01 18.45 -13.49
C SER A 567 -29.69 18.27 -12.01
N VAL A 568 -29.56 19.36 -11.24
CA VAL A 568 -29.21 19.34 -9.81
C VAL A 568 -30.08 20.31 -9.04
N ASP A 569 -30.59 19.86 -7.89
CA ASP A 569 -31.57 20.62 -7.12
C ASP A 569 -30.94 21.51 -6.03
N TYR A 570 -29.60 21.59 -5.99
CA TYR A 570 -28.81 22.36 -5.02
C TYR A 570 -28.11 23.58 -5.64
N SER A 571 -27.66 24.49 -4.78
CA SER A 571 -26.98 25.74 -5.12
C SER A 571 -25.46 25.62 -5.18
N SER A 572 -24.79 26.62 -5.75
CA SER A 572 -23.33 26.60 -5.99
C SER A 572 -22.48 26.49 -4.73
N SER A 573 -22.96 27.03 -3.60
CA SER A 573 -22.23 26.91 -2.34
C SER A 573 -22.14 25.47 -1.82
N ALA A 574 -23.12 24.61 -2.16
CA ALA A 574 -23.08 23.18 -1.82
C ALA A 574 -22.03 22.44 -2.66
N PHE A 575 -21.92 22.78 -3.94
CA PHE A 575 -20.90 22.23 -4.83
C PHE A 575 -19.47 22.56 -4.36
N ASP A 576 -19.24 23.81 -3.96
CA ASP A 576 -17.95 24.26 -3.41
C ASP A 576 -17.59 23.48 -2.13
N MET A 577 -18.58 23.25 -1.25
CA MET A 577 -18.40 22.50 0.00
C MET A 577 -18.07 21.02 -0.25
N VAL A 578 -18.75 20.37 -1.20
CA VAL A 578 -18.48 18.98 -1.59
C VAL A 578 -17.12 18.84 -2.29
N SER A 579 -16.74 19.82 -3.12
CA SER A 579 -15.41 19.90 -3.73
C SER A 579 -14.32 20.01 -2.66
N TRP A 580 -14.56 20.77 -1.59
CA TRP A 580 -13.65 20.86 -0.46
C TRP A 580 -13.48 19.51 0.26
N PHE A 581 -14.56 18.79 0.56
CA PHE A 581 -14.47 17.43 1.13
C PHE A 581 -13.65 16.49 0.24
N THR A 582 -13.91 16.52 -1.07
CA THR A 582 -13.20 15.68 -2.04
C THR A 582 -11.71 16.00 -2.09
N ASN A 583 -11.33 17.27 -2.01
CA ASN A 583 -9.93 17.69 -1.98
C ASN A 583 -9.23 17.29 -0.67
N MET A 584 -9.92 17.36 0.47
CA MET A 584 -9.41 16.84 1.74
C MET A 584 -9.22 15.32 1.72
N HIS A 585 -10.11 14.58 1.03
CA HIS A 585 -9.93 13.14 0.83
C HIS A 585 -8.65 12.85 0.03
N LYS A 586 -8.49 13.52 -1.11
CA LYS A 586 -7.29 13.38 -1.96
C LYS A 586 -6.02 13.80 -1.22
N PHE A 587 -6.10 14.79 -0.35
CA PHE A 587 -5.00 15.17 0.52
C PHE A 587 -4.66 14.03 1.50
N TRP A 588 -5.64 13.47 2.20
CA TRP A 588 -5.45 12.34 3.11
C TRP A 588 -4.77 11.14 2.45
N LEU A 589 -5.24 10.76 1.26
CA LEU A 589 -4.65 9.65 0.51
C LEU A 589 -3.20 9.93 0.11
N ARG A 590 -2.89 11.14 -0.38
CA ARG A 590 -1.54 11.55 -0.77
C ARG A 590 -0.59 11.73 0.42
N LEU A 591 -1.12 12.12 1.58
CA LEU A 591 -0.32 12.27 2.80
C LEU A 591 0.38 10.96 3.16
N ALA A 592 -0.26 9.81 2.91
CA ALA A 592 0.31 8.46 3.06
C ALA A 592 1.24 8.34 4.28
N TRP A 593 0.75 8.80 5.44
CA TRP A 593 1.57 8.96 6.64
C TRP A 593 2.15 7.60 7.08
N PRO A 594 3.48 7.44 7.20
CA PRO A 594 4.11 6.12 7.40
C PRO A 594 3.83 5.49 8.77
N ASP A 595 3.71 6.31 9.83
CA ASP A 595 3.49 5.82 11.19
C ASP A 595 2.01 5.60 11.50
N SER A 596 1.68 4.38 11.94
CA SER A 596 0.31 4.01 12.33
C SER A 596 -0.28 4.89 13.44
N LYS A 597 0.50 5.25 14.48
CA LYS A 597 -0.01 6.02 15.63
C LYS A 597 -0.29 7.47 15.26
N GLY A 598 0.66 8.12 14.60
CA GLY A 598 0.54 9.48 14.07
C GLY A 598 -0.52 9.58 12.98
N SER A 599 -0.68 8.55 12.14
CA SER A 599 -1.72 8.48 11.11
C SER A 599 -3.13 8.54 11.71
N ILE A 600 -3.37 7.83 12.82
CA ILE A 600 -4.66 7.91 13.54
C ILE A 600 -4.90 9.32 14.09
N GLY A 601 -3.90 9.94 14.71
CA GLY A 601 -4.01 11.31 15.22
C GLY A 601 -4.34 12.33 14.13
N LEU A 602 -3.69 12.22 12.97
CA LEU A 602 -3.95 13.07 11.80
C LEU A 602 -5.31 12.80 11.16
N ALA A 603 -5.71 11.53 11.03
CA ALA A 603 -7.03 11.15 10.54
C ALA A 603 -8.12 11.79 11.41
N MET A 604 -8.00 11.63 12.73
CA MET A 604 -8.92 12.21 13.71
C MET A 604 -9.01 13.73 13.60
N ARG A 605 -7.87 14.39 13.36
CA ARG A 605 -7.84 15.84 13.13
C ARG A 605 -8.57 16.24 11.84
N ILE A 606 -8.27 15.59 10.72
CA ILE A 606 -8.89 15.86 9.41
C ILE A 606 -10.41 15.64 9.49
N ILE A 607 -10.81 14.52 10.11
CA ILE A 607 -12.20 14.17 10.36
C ILE A 607 -12.89 15.26 11.20
N LYS A 608 -12.27 15.71 12.30
CA LYS A 608 -12.78 16.83 13.10
C LYS A 608 -12.94 18.12 12.29
N ASP A 609 -11.97 18.45 11.44
CA ASP A 609 -12.01 19.64 10.60
C ASP A 609 -13.10 19.52 9.52
N ILE A 610 -13.35 18.34 8.96
CA ILE A 610 -14.49 18.09 8.04
C ILE A 610 -15.83 18.38 8.72
N PHE A 611 -16.01 17.91 9.95
CA PHE A 611 -17.24 18.19 10.70
C PHE A 611 -17.39 19.66 11.09
N GLY A 612 -16.29 20.28 11.52
CA GLY A 612 -16.27 21.70 11.82
C GLY A 612 -16.69 22.53 10.60
N MET A 613 -16.23 22.17 9.40
CA MET A 613 -16.63 22.85 8.16
C MET A 613 -18.09 22.60 7.80
N ALA A 614 -18.58 21.36 7.91
CA ALA A 614 -19.97 21.03 7.63
C ALA A 614 -20.94 21.80 8.56
N GLN A 615 -20.64 21.85 9.86
CA GLN A 615 -21.42 22.62 10.83
C GLN A 615 -21.35 24.12 10.52
N TYR A 616 -20.19 24.64 10.15
CA TYR A 616 -20.03 26.06 9.83
C TYR A 616 -20.80 26.46 8.56
N TYR A 617 -20.78 25.63 7.51
CA TYR A 617 -21.58 25.83 6.29
C TYR A 617 -23.07 25.99 6.61
N VAL A 618 -23.55 25.13 7.50
CA VAL A 618 -24.92 25.08 8.00
C VAL A 618 -25.31 26.34 8.76
N GLU A 619 -24.48 26.77 9.72
CA GLU A 619 -24.70 28.00 10.49
C GLU A 619 -24.77 29.23 9.56
N MET A 620 -24.00 29.23 8.47
CA MET A 620 -24.02 30.31 7.47
C MET A 620 -25.27 30.27 6.60
N MET A 621 -25.70 29.09 6.18
CA MET A 621 -26.95 28.93 5.44
C MET A 621 -28.16 29.37 6.28
N GLU A 622 -28.19 29.00 7.56
CA GLU A 622 -29.23 29.42 8.51
C GLU A 622 -29.28 30.94 8.69
N THR A 623 -28.12 31.56 8.89
CA THR A 623 -28.00 33.02 9.03
C THR A 623 -28.51 33.73 7.77
N LYS A 624 -28.19 33.20 6.59
CA LYS A 624 -28.62 33.75 5.30
C LYS A 624 -30.14 33.65 5.12
N LEU A 625 -30.74 32.50 5.43
CA LEU A 625 -32.19 32.32 5.33
C LEU A 625 -32.97 33.26 6.28
N LYS A 626 -32.51 33.41 7.53
CA LYS A 626 -33.14 34.32 8.52
C LYS A 626 -33.05 35.79 8.14
N THR A 627 -31.99 36.19 7.44
CA THR A 627 -31.74 37.60 7.12
C THR A 627 -32.33 38.03 5.78
N GLN A 628 -32.37 37.13 4.78
CA GLN A 628 -32.74 37.49 3.40
C GLN A 628 -34.08 36.91 2.93
N VAL A 629 -34.54 35.78 3.48
CA VAL A 629 -35.69 35.03 2.94
C VAL A 629 -36.88 35.01 3.91
N CYS A 630 -36.65 34.92 5.22
CA CYS A 630 -37.70 34.93 6.25
C CYS A 630 -37.39 35.95 7.37
N PRO A 631 -37.46 37.27 7.10
CA PRO A 631 -37.19 38.27 8.12
C PRO A 631 -38.27 38.21 9.23
N PRO A 632 -37.88 38.33 10.51
CA PRO A 632 -38.82 38.27 11.62
C PRO A 632 -39.59 39.59 11.72
N SER A 633 -40.70 39.78 10.99
CA SER A 633 -41.79 40.73 11.34
C SER A 633 -43.01 40.71 10.41
N ASN A 634 -44.18 40.83 11.06
CA ASN A 634 -45.52 41.21 10.58
C ASN A 634 -46.42 40.13 9.97
N GLY A 635 -46.93 39.25 10.83
CA GLY A 635 -48.34 38.79 10.86
C GLY A 635 -48.96 38.15 9.60
N GLY A 636 -48.21 37.97 8.52
CA GLY A 636 -48.70 37.50 7.22
C GLY A 636 -48.22 36.08 6.92
N GLN A 637 -49.18 35.26 6.51
CA GLN A 637 -49.10 33.90 5.96
C GLN A 637 -47.71 33.45 5.45
N PHE A 638 -47.11 32.48 6.14
CA PHE A 638 -45.97 31.72 5.63
C PHE A 638 -46.37 30.82 4.45
N LEU A 639 -45.73 31.05 3.31
CA LEU A 639 -45.71 30.21 2.10
C LEU A 639 -44.25 29.85 1.82
N LEU A 640 -43.96 28.57 1.62
CA LEU A 640 -42.62 28.11 1.28
C LEU A 640 -42.18 28.68 -0.08
N SER A 641 -40.97 29.23 -0.16
CA SER A 641 -40.38 29.71 -1.43
C SER A 641 -39.44 28.66 -2.05
N VAL A 642 -39.19 28.80 -3.35
CA VAL A 642 -38.25 27.93 -4.09
C VAL A 642 -36.82 28.09 -3.56
N GLU A 643 -36.43 29.28 -3.07
CA GLU A 643 -35.11 29.50 -2.47
C GLU A 643 -34.92 28.70 -1.16
N VAL A 644 -35.98 28.57 -0.35
CA VAL A 644 -35.95 27.72 0.87
C VAL A 644 -35.79 26.25 0.50
N CYS A 645 -36.48 25.79 -0.56
CA CYS A 645 -36.35 24.44 -1.09
C CYS A 645 -34.94 24.16 -1.65
N THR A 646 -34.35 25.12 -2.34
CA THR A 646 -32.99 25.00 -2.88
C THR A 646 -31.95 24.94 -1.75
N ALA A 647 -32.10 25.76 -0.71
CA ALA A 647 -31.23 25.71 0.48
C ALA A 647 -31.36 24.37 1.23
N LEU A 648 -32.57 23.82 1.33
CA LEU A 648 -32.84 22.49 1.87
C LEU A 648 -32.11 21.40 1.09
N ASN A 649 -32.19 21.43 -0.25
CA ASN A 649 -31.49 20.48 -1.10
C ASN A 649 -29.96 20.62 -1.00
N SER A 650 -29.44 21.84 -0.92
CA SER A 650 -28.01 22.13 -0.69
C SER A 650 -27.49 21.51 0.61
N VAL A 651 -28.22 21.72 1.71
CA VAL A 651 -27.87 21.14 3.01
C VAL A 651 -27.97 19.61 2.99
N GLN A 652 -29.02 19.06 2.38
CA GLN A 652 -29.17 17.61 2.24
C GLN A 652 -28.06 17.02 1.37
N HIS A 653 -27.64 17.68 0.30
CA HIS A 653 -26.57 17.20 -0.57
C HIS A 653 -25.24 17.11 0.19
N VAL A 654 -24.87 18.18 0.92
CA VAL A 654 -23.69 18.20 1.80
C VAL A 654 -23.78 17.09 2.86
N ARG A 655 -24.95 16.88 3.45
CA ARG A 655 -25.20 15.79 4.42
C ARG A 655 -25.03 14.41 3.80
N ALA A 656 -25.59 14.16 2.62
CA ALA A 656 -25.51 12.87 1.95
C ALA A 656 -24.06 12.48 1.65
N VAL A 657 -23.26 13.44 1.14
CA VAL A 657 -21.82 13.24 0.92
C VAL A 657 -21.09 13.02 2.25
N LEU A 658 -21.40 13.80 3.28
CA LEU A 658 -20.78 13.66 4.61
C LEU A 658 -21.05 12.29 5.25
N LEU A 659 -22.23 11.71 5.02
CA LEU A 659 -22.59 10.37 5.48
C LEU A 659 -21.89 9.25 4.67
N SER A 660 -21.47 9.51 3.44
CA SER A 660 -20.74 8.52 2.63
C SER A 660 -19.23 8.50 2.88
N ILE A 661 -18.67 9.56 3.48
CA ILE A 661 -17.22 9.70 3.77
C ILE A 661 -16.64 8.50 4.54
N PRO A 662 -17.25 8.01 5.64
CA PRO A 662 -16.66 6.95 6.46
C PRO A 662 -16.48 5.61 5.74
N GLU A 663 -17.38 5.29 4.80
CA GLU A 663 -17.28 4.08 3.97
C GLU A 663 -16.31 4.27 2.79
N GLN A 664 -16.19 5.50 2.28
CA GLN A 664 -15.44 5.81 1.05
C GLN A 664 -13.96 6.17 1.29
N TRP A 665 -13.58 6.60 2.49
CA TRP A 665 -12.25 7.21 2.71
C TRP A 665 -11.11 6.23 2.98
N GLU A 666 -11.34 4.92 2.83
CA GLU A 666 -10.34 3.85 2.99
C GLU A 666 -9.37 4.12 4.16
N LEU A 667 -9.92 4.52 5.31
CA LEU A 667 -9.14 4.93 6.48
C LEU A 667 -8.45 3.73 7.17
N ASP A 668 -8.37 2.58 6.52
CA ASP A 668 -7.93 1.32 7.11
C ASP A 668 -6.41 1.31 7.36
N PRO A 669 -5.96 1.40 8.62
CA PRO A 669 -4.55 1.30 8.95
C PRO A 669 -4.03 -0.14 8.75
N ALA A 670 -4.92 -1.14 8.66
CA ALA A 670 -4.58 -2.56 8.49
C ALA A 670 -3.90 -2.87 7.17
N GLN A 671 -4.20 -2.12 6.11
CA GLN A 671 -3.53 -2.29 4.82
C GLN A 671 -2.12 -1.68 4.81
N ARG A 672 -1.78 -0.85 5.81
CA ARG A 672 -0.52 -0.09 5.86
C ARG A 672 0.48 -0.62 6.90
N VAL A 673 0.08 -1.44 7.87
CA VAL A 673 0.99 -2.04 8.87
C VAL A 673 0.51 -3.44 9.33
N ASP A 674 1.42 -4.41 9.31
CA ASP A 674 1.27 -5.73 9.96
C ASP A 674 1.41 -5.60 11.50
N GLY A 675 0.42 -6.06 12.27
CA GLY A 675 0.57 -6.34 13.71
C GLY A 675 -0.47 -5.76 14.68
N ALA A 676 -0.34 -6.16 15.96
CA ALA A 676 -1.32 -5.95 17.04
C ALA A 676 -1.56 -4.48 17.48
N SER A 677 -0.69 -3.54 17.11
CA SER A 677 -0.88 -2.11 17.40
C SER A 677 -1.94 -1.44 16.51
N GLY A 678 -2.35 -2.09 15.41
CA GLY A 678 -3.37 -1.58 14.50
C GLY A 678 -4.81 -1.73 15.01
N ASP A 679 -5.09 -2.72 15.88
CA ASP A 679 -6.45 -3.01 16.35
C ASP A 679 -7.02 -1.93 17.28
N GLU A 680 -6.18 -1.37 18.15
CA GLU A 680 -6.59 -0.28 19.04
C GLU A 680 -6.84 1.03 18.28
N GLY A 681 -6.04 1.28 17.24
CA GLY A 681 -6.25 2.38 16.31
C GLY A 681 -7.53 2.25 15.50
N ARG A 682 -7.82 1.03 15.01
CA ARG A 682 -9.08 0.69 14.34
C ARG A 682 -10.29 0.90 15.25
N ARG A 683 -10.21 0.48 16.52
CA ARG A 683 -11.28 0.75 17.51
C ARG A 683 -11.44 2.24 17.77
N THR A 684 -10.35 2.96 18.07
CA THR A 684 -10.40 4.41 18.37
C THR A 684 -10.98 5.20 17.19
N LEU A 685 -10.55 4.89 15.97
CA LEU A 685 -11.09 5.50 14.76
C LEU A 685 -12.55 5.10 14.54
N GLY A 686 -12.92 3.83 14.72
CA GLY A 686 -14.29 3.35 14.61
C GLY A 686 -15.24 3.95 15.65
N GLU A 687 -14.80 4.09 16.89
CA GLU A 687 -15.53 4.75 17.98
C GLU A 687 -15.70 6.24 17.72
N CYS A 688 -14.66 6.91 17.20
CA CYS A 688 -14.79 8.30 16.86
C CYS A 688 -15.68 8.49 15.64
N LEU A 689 -15.52 7.69 14.59
CA LEU A 689 -16.44 7.65 13.46
C LEU A 689 -17.86 7.47 13.97
N GLN A 690 -18.16 6.55 14.87
CA GLN A 690 -19.51 6.40 15.46
C GLN A 690 -19.99 7.66 16.20
N LYS A 691 -19.15 8.25 17.06
CA LYS A 691 -19.45 9.50 17.77
C LYS A 691 -19.73 10.65 16.79
N TYR A 692 -18.99 10.68 15.69
CA TYR A 692 -19.13 11.64 14.62
C TYR A 692 -20.32 11.38 13.71
N HIS A 693 -20.66 10.14 13.39
CA HIS A 693 -21.92 9.79 12.72
C HIS A 693 -23.10 10.28 13.57
N GLY A 694 -23.01 10.17 14.90
CA GLY A 694 -23.95 10.76 15.85
C GLY A 694 -24.02 12.28 15.73
N GLY A 695 -22.87 12.98 15.68
CA GLY A 695 -22.82 14.44 15.54
C GLY A 695 -23.25 14.98 14.17
N ILE A 696 -22.89 14.31 13.08
CA ILE A 696 -23.37 14.60 11.71
C ILE A 696 -24.88 14.45 11.67
N ARG A 697 -25.40 13.34 12.23
CA ARG A 697 -26.83 13.07 12.31
C ARG A 697 -27.50 14.11 13.21
N GLU A 698 -26.91 14.50 14.33
CA GLU A 698 -27.43 15.55 15.20
C GLU A 698 -27.45 16.94 14.53
N VAL A 699 -26.42 17.32 13.78
CA VAL A 699 -26.37 18.59 13.03
C VAL A 699 -27.35 18.56 11.85
N ALA A 700 -27.40 17.45 11.13
CA ALA A 700 -28.39 17.21 10.08
C ALA A 700 -29.82 17.23 10.60
N ASP A 701 -30.07 16.63 11.76
CA ASP A 701 -31.36 16.63 12.41
C ASP A 701 -31.67 18.02 12.97
N LYS A 702 -30.70 18.76 13.52
CA LYS A 702 -30.90 20.17 13.95
C LYS A 702 -31.31 21.08 12.80
N LEU A 703 -30.66 20.95 11.65
CA LEU A 703 -31.02 21.64 10.41
C LEU A 703 -32.44 21.35 9.96
N PHE A 704 -32.75 20.06 9.95
CA PHE A 704 -34.05 19.55 9.56
C PHE A 704 -35.14 20.00 10.52
N ASN A 705 -34.87 19.87 11.82
CA ASN A 705 -35.75 20.28 12.90
C ASN A 705 -35.95 21.79 12.92
N TRP A 706 -34.94 22.60 12.57
CA TRP A 706 -35.12 24.06 12.50
C TRP A 706 -36.01 24.47 11.33
N ILE A 707 -35.78 23.93 10.13
CA ILE A 707 -36.64 24.24 8.97
C ILE A 707 -38.06 23.72 9.20
N THR A 708 -38.18 22.57 9.87
CA THR A 708 -39.48 22.04 10.24
C THR A 708 -40.13 22.79 11.40
N GLU A 709 -39.38 23.32 12.38
CA GLU A 709 -39.89 24.23 13.41
C GLU A 709 -40.27 25.60 12.84
N LEU A 710 -39.62 26.08 11.78
CA LEU A 710 -40.06 27.28 11.05
C LEU A 710 -41.45 27.04 10.44
N ILE A 711 -41.64 25.90 9.75
CA ILE A 711 -42.93 25.46 9.17
C ILE A 711 -43.96 25.21 10.28
N LEU A 712 -43.57 24.53 11.37
CA LEU A 712 -44.44 24.15 12.48
C LEU A 712 -44.80 25.32 13.41
N SER A 713 -43.93 26.31 13.61
CA SER A 713 -44.20 27.50 14.43
C SER A 713 -45.32 28.33 13.81
N ASP A 714 -45.28 28.54 12.49
CA ASP A 714 -46.35 29.21 11.77
C ASP A 714 -47.61 28.33 11.62
N PHE A 715 -47.45 27.00 11.61
CA PHE A 715 -48.58 26.05 11.68
C PHE A 715 -49.27 26.06 13.06
N LYS A 716 -48.50 26.02 14.16
CA LYS A 716 -48.98 26.18 15.55
C LYS A 716 -49.70 27.50 15.72
N LYS A 717 -49.16 28.58 15.14
CA LYS A 717 -49.79 29.89 15.13
C LYS A 717 -51.09 29.90 14.30
N SER A 718 -51.10 29.28 13.11
CA SER A 718 -52.31 29.17 12.28
C SER A 718 -53.38 28.26 12.90
N LEU A 719 -52.99 27.22 13.66
CA LEU A 719 -53.89 26.39 14.47
C LEU A 719 -54.51 27.21 15.60
N ASN A 720 -53.69 27.95 16.35
CA ASN A 720 -54.18 28.79 17.46
C ASN A 720 -55.05 29.96 16.98
N ASP A 721 -54.73 30.57 15.83
CA ASP A 721 -55.48 31.70 15.27
C ASP A 721 -56.75 31.23 14.50
N GLY A 722 -56.78 29.99 14.00
CA GLY A 722 -57.91 29.40 13.26
C GLY A 722 -58.86 28.53 14.08
N CYS A 723 -58.41 28.04 15.25
CA CYS A 723 -59.22 27.30 16.20
C CYS A 723 -59.65 28.18 17.37
N ASP A 724 -60.60 29.09 17.14
CA ASP A 724 -61.53 29.47 18.21
C ASP A 724 -62.40 28.25 18.53
N LEU A 725 -61.83 27.29 19.27
CA LEU A 725 -62.44 26.01 19.63
C LEU A 725 -63.74 26.20 20.43
N GLU A 726 -63.91 27.36 21.08
CA GLU A 726 -65.16 27.77 21.72
C GLU A 726 -66.26 28.20 20.72
N ALA A 727 -65.92 28.93 19.66
CA ALA A 727 -66.90 29.35 18.64
C ALA A 727 -67.41 28.16 17.81
N VAL A 728 -66.53 27.18 17.52
CA VAL A 728 -66.88 25.93 16.83
C VAL A 728 -67.63 24.94 17.73
N ALA A 729 -67.53 25.07 19.07
CA ALA A 729 -68.29 24.28 20.02
C ALA A 729 -69.75 24.74 20.17
N MET A 730 -70.05 26.04 19.98
CA MET A 730 -71.38 26.60 20.23
C MET A 730 -72.35 26.64 19.03
N GLY A 731 -71.93 26.20 17.84
CA GLY A 731 -72.86 26.07 16.70
C GLY A 731 -73.60 27.35 16.32
N VAL A 732 -72.96 28.52 16.47
CA VAL A 732 -73.55 29.78 16.00
C VAL A 732 -73.11 30.00 14.56
N GLY A 733 -74.05 29.85 13.62
CA GLY A 733 -73.82 30.18 12.23
C GLY A 733 -73.42 31.64 12.07
N ALA A 734 -72.34 31.87 11.31
CA ALA A 734 -71.96 33.20 10.84
C ALA A 734 -72.99 33.70 9.81
N ALA A 735 -74.10 34.23 10.29
CA ALA A 735 -75.02 35.05 9.51
C ALA A 735 -75.00 36.46 10.10
N GLY A 736 -74.30 37.37 9.43
CA GLY A 736 -74.44 38.82 9.61
C GLY A 736 -73.17 39.54 10.05
N ALA A 737 -72.29 39.86 9.10
CA ALA A 737 -71.55 41.15 9.05
C ALA A 737 -70.56 41.16 7.87
N ALA A 738 -71.00 41.61 6.69
CA ALA A 738 -70.15 42.26 5.69
C ALA A 738 -71.03 42.81 4.56
N GLY A 739 -71.81 43.84 4.89
CA GLY A 739 -72.27 44.80 3.89
C GLY A 739 -71.18 45.84 3.66
N ALA A 740 -70.98 46.19 2.39
CA ALA A 740 -70.18 47.30 1.87
C ALA A 740 -68.66 47.07 1.71
N ALA A 741 -68.25 46.82 0.46
CA ALA A 741 -67.41 47.70 -0.36
C ALA A 741 -66.40 46.91 -1.21
N GLY A 742 -66.36 47.22 -2.52
CA GLY A 742 -65.20 46.92 -3.37
C GLY A 742 -65.45 45.97 -4.53
N ALA A 743 -66.19 46.44 -5.54
CA ALA A 743 -66.13 45.88 -6.88
C ALA A 743 -64.78 46.19 -7.55
N SER A 744 -64.26 45.26 -8.37
CA SER A 744 -63.86 45.46 -9.77
C SER A 744 -62.58 44.70 -10.19
N ALA A 745 -62.65 44.15 -11.40
CA ALA A 745 -61.60 43.60 -12.27
C ALA A 745 -61.01 42.23 -11.87
N ALA A 746 -60.88 41.21 -12.73
CA ALA A 746 -60.88 41.16 -14.19
C ALA A 746 -61.49 39.86 -14.73
N LYS A 747 -61.98 39.98 -15.97
CA LYS A 747 -62.80 39.06 -16.76
C LYS A 747 -61.92 38.31 -17.79
N ARG A 748 -62.44 37.16 -18.26
CA ARG A 748 -62.05 36.35 -19.47
C ARG A 748 -60.83 35.43 -19.27
N ALA A 749 -60.84 34.18 -19.73
CA ALA A 749 -61.53 33.55 -20.88
C ALA A 749 -61.90 32.08 -20.55
N GLU A 750 -63.13 31.62 -20.85
CA GLU A 750 -63.48 30.73 -21.97
C GLU A 750 -62.57 29.49 -22.09
N GLY A 751 -63.01 28.23 -22.03
CA GLY A 751 -64.31 27.61 -22.25
C GLY A 751 -64.05 26.28 -22.97
N LYS A 752 -64.55 25.15 -22.44
CA LYS A 752 -64.77 23.85 -23.12
C LYS A 752 -65.33 22.87 -22.07
N ARG A 753 -66.64 22.66 -22.05
CA ARG A 753 -67.46 21.70 -22.82
C ARG A 753 -67.77 20.49 -21.93
N GLU A 754 -68.90 20.62 -21.23
CA GLU A 754 -69.57 19.54 -20.49
C GLU A 754 -70.00 18.42 -21.44
N GLU A 755 -69.68 17.18 -21.08
CA GLU A 755 -70.47 16.01 -21.47
C GLU A 755 -71.43 15.66 -20.33
N ARG A 756 -72.71 15.58 -20.68
CA ARG A 756 -73.81 15.15 -19.80
C ARG A 756 -73.70 13.65 -19.51
N SER A 757 -73.72 13.28 -18.23
CA SER A 757 -74.22 11.99 -17.77
C SER A 757 -75.23 12.18 -16.63
N ASP A 758 -76.34 11.46 -16.76
CA ASP A 758 -77.57 11.33 -15.97
C ASP A 758 -77.48 11.57 -14.43
N PRO A 759 -78.46 12.24 -13.77
CA PRO A 759 -78.45 12.51 -12.35
C PRO A 759 -79.20 11.42 -11.58
N ARG A 760 -78.48 10.52 -10.91
CA ARG A 760 -79.09 9.64 -9.89
C ARG A 760 -78.08 9.01 -8.93
N THR A 761 -77.47 9.84 -8.08
CA THR A 761 -76.98 9.46 -6.75
C THR A 761 -76.67 10.74 -5.96
N PRO A 762 -77.26 10.98 -4.77
CA PRO A 762 -76.78 12.06 -3.91
C PRO A 762 -75.39 11.69 -3.37
N PRO A 763 -74.45 12.65 -3.25
CA PRO A 763 -73.20 12.40 -2.53
C PRO A 763 -73.52 12.16 -1.05
N PRO A 764 -72.71 11.36 -0.33
CA PRO A 764 -72.92 11.14 1.09
C PRO A 764 -72.76 12.47 1.85
N PRO A 765 -73.50 12.67 2.95
CA PRO A 765 -73.40 13.90 3.73
C PRO A 765 -71.98 14.01 4.30
N GLN A 766 -71.19 14.94 3.78
CA GLN A 766 -69.93 15.33 4.41
C GLN A 766 -70.28 16.01 5.74
N SER A 767 -69.60 15.62 6.81
CA SER A 767 -69.90 16.13 8.15
C SER A 767 -69.56 17.63 8.22
N PRO A 768 -70.36 18.46 8.91
CA PRO A 768 -70.12 19.91 9.09
C PRO A 768 -68.79 20.22 9.80
N THR A 769 -68.08 19.21 10.29
CA THR A 769 -66.76 19.31 10.91
C THR A 769 -65.63 19.44 9.88
N ARG A 770 -65.81 18.96 8.64
CA ARG A 770 -64.81 19.06 7.56
C ARG A 770 -64.67 20.50 7.05
N GLU A 771 -65.76 21.27 7.03
CA GLU A 771 -65.76 22.68 6.60
C GLU A 771 -64.95 23.59 7.54
N ALA A 772 -64.94 23.33 8.85
CA ALA A 772 -64.20 24.13 9.83
C ALA A 772 -62.68 23.88 9.79
N ALA A 773 -62.23 22.70 9.33
CA ALA A 773 -60.82 22.34 9.20
C ALA A 773 -60.22 22.68 7.82
N MET A 774 -61.06 22.97 6.82
CA MET A 774 -60.68 23.12 5.41
C MET A 774 -59.58 24.17 5.16
N PRO A 775 -59.60 25.38 5.76
CA PRO A 775 -58.55 26.39 5.52
C PRO A 775 -57.15 25.95 5.95
N LEU A 776 -57.09 25.10 6.97
CA LEU A 776 -55.84 24.57 7.50
C LEU A 776 -55.30 23.41 6.65
N LEU A 777 -56.21 22.55 6.18
CA LEU A 777 -55.89 21.46 5.26
C LEU A 777 -55.44 22.01 3.89
N ASP A 778 -56.08 23.07 3.38
CA ASP A 778 -55.70 23.72 2.11
C ASP A 778 -54.31 24.36 2.18
N LYS A 779 -53.98 24.99 3.31
CA LYS A 779 -52.65 25.61 3.52
C LYS A 779 -51.55 24.56 3.65
N LEU A 780 -51.84 23.44 4.32
CA LEU A 780 -50.94 22.30 4.40
C LEU A 780 -50.70 21.69 3.00
N ASP A 781 -51.77 21.53 2.23
CA ASP A 781 -51.71 20.99 0.87
C ASP A 781 -50.85 21.85 -0.08
N ILE A 782 -50.96 23.18 -0.03
CA ILE A 782 -50.14 24.09 -0.84
C ILE A 782 -48.65 23.99 -0.48
N ASN A 783 -48.32 24.00 0.82
CA ASN A 783 -46.93 23.91 1.27
C ASN A 783 -46.32 22.53 0.98
N LEU A 784 -47.10 21.45 1.13
CA LEU A 784 -46.67 20.10 0.78
C LEU A 784 -46.46 19.94 -0.74
N LYS A 785 -47.30 20.57 -1.58
CA LYS A 785 -47.10 20.59 -3.04
C LYS A 785 -45.80 21.30 -3.44
N ILE A 786 -45.53 22.47 -2.87
CA ILE A 786 -44.28 23.22 -3.14
C ILE A 786 -43.07 22.38 -2.75
N LEU A 787 -43.10 21.72 -1.58
CA LEU A 787 -42.02 20.81 -1.16
C LEU A 787 -41.88 19.63 -2.11
N HIS A 788 -42.98 18.97 -2.48
CA HIS A 788 -42.94 17.82 -3.38
C HIS A 788 -42.35 18.16 -4.75
N GLU A 789 -42.63 19.35 -5.28
CA GLU A 789 -42.17 19.78 -6.60
C GLU A 789 -40.70 20.28 -6.62
N ASN A 790 -40.17 20.74 -5.48
CA ASN A 790 -38.89 21.45 -5.42
C ASN A 790 -37.83 20.79 -4.52
N VAL A 791 -38.15 19.67 -3.87
CA VAL A 791 -37.27 18.97 -2.93
C VAL A 791 -37.18 17.49 -3.32
N SER A 792 -36.01 16.87 -3.12
CA SER A 792 -35.81 15.46 -3.47
C SER A 792 -36.80 14.53 -2.76
N LYS A 793 -37.15 13.39 -3.38
CA LYS A 793 -38.12 12.43 -2.82
C LYS A 793 -37.77 11.96 -1.40
N GLU A 794 -36.49 11.71 -1.14
CA GLU A 794 -35.99 11.25 0.17
C GLU A 794 -36.12 12.35 1.24
N THR A 795 -35.80 13.59 0.86
CA THR A 795 -35.95 14.75 1.73
C THR A 795 -37.43 15.02 2.02
N PHE A 796 -38.29 14.97 0.99
CA PHE A 796 -39.73 15.14 1.14
C PHE A 796 -40.35 14.13 2.12
N GLN A 797 -40.02 12.85 1.97
CA GLN A 797 -40.50 11.78 2.87
C GLN A 797 -40.03 11.98 4.32
N SER A 798 -38.77 12.41 4.49
CA SER A 798 -38.24 12.71 5.82
C SER A 798 -39.01 13.88 6.45
N ILE A 799 -39.37 14.91 5.65
CA ILE A 799 -39.98 16.16 6.17
C ILE A 799 -41.38 15.81 6.64
N LEU A 800 -42.08 15.03 5.81
CA LEU A 800 -43.41 14.54 6.09
C LEU A 800 -43.44 13.67 7.37
N ALA A 801 -42.46 12.77 7.56
CA ALA A 801 -42.39 11.92 8.76
C ALA A 801 -42.24 12.73 10.05
N PHE A 802 -41.39 13.75 10.02
CA PHE A 802 -41.16 14.61 11.17
C PHE A 802 -42.37 15.52 11.44
N LEU A 803 -43.01 16.06 10.39
CA LEU A 803 -44.26 16.81 10.51
C LEU A 803 -45.36 15.96 11.18
N TRP A 804 -45.57 14.73 10.71
CA TRP A 804 -46.57 13.81 11.27
C TRP A 804 -46.34 13.53 12.76
N HIS A 805 -45.11 13.18 13.14
CA HIS A 805 -44.76 12.93 14.54
C HIS A 805 -45.10 14.12 15.45
N ASN A 806 -44.76 15.34 15.03
CA ASN A 806 -45.05 16.55 15.81
C ASN A 806 -46.55 16.87 15.88
N ILE A 807 -47.32 16.59 14.82
CA ILE A 807 -48.78 16.74 14.82
C ILE A 807 -49.42 15.76 15.82
N VAL A 808 -49.00 14.49 15.84
CA VAL A 808 -49.49 13.47 16.79
C VAL A 808 -49.12 13.82 18.22
N ASP A 809 -47.88 14.25 18.48
CA ASP A 809 -47.42 14.70 19.81
C ASP A 809 -48.21 15.92 20.31
N MET A 810 -48.48 16.89 19.44
CA MET A 810 -49.31 18.05 19.75
C MET A 810 -50.73 17.62 20.17
N PHE A 811 -51.40 16.75 19.41
CA PHE A 811 -52.73 16.24 19.78
C PHE A 811 -52.71 15.44 21.09
N SER A 812 -51.65 14.65 21.32
CA SER A 812 -51.49 13.88 22.56
C SER A 812 -51.32 14.79 23.78
N LYS A 813 -50.46 15.81 23.69
CA LYS A 813 -50.25 16.82 24.75
C LYS A 813 -51.51 17.64 25.03
N GLY A 814 -52.23 18.06 23.99
CA GLY A 814 -53.50 18.79 24.13
C GLY A 814 -54.57 18.01 24.89
N LEU A 815 -54.59 16.67 24.79
CA LEU A 815 -55.52 15.81 25.55
C LEU A 815 -55.09 15.55 27.01
N HIS A 816 -53.91 16.00 27.43
CA HIS A 816 -53.40 15.87 28.80
C HIS A 816 -53.65 17.13 29.65
N GLU A 817 -54.06 18.24 29.05
CA GLU A 817 -54.45 19.44 29.79
C GLU A 817 -55.75 19.15 30.59
N ASN A 818 -55.78 19.52 31.88
CA ASN A 818 -56.78 19.11 32.88
C ASN A 818 -58.20 19.70 32.67
N VAL A 819 -58.62 19.94 31.43
CA VAL A 819 -59.94 20.49 31.11
C VAL A 819 -60.88 19.36 30.71
N GLU A 820 -62.01 19.21 31.40
CA GLU A 820 -63.03 18.23 31.05
C GLU A 820 -63.77 18.67 29.79
N HIS A 821 -63.48 18.02 28.67
CA HIS A 821 -64.18 18.25 27.41
C HIS A 821 -65.35 17.28 27.18
N THR A 822 -66.34 17.70 26.39
CA THR A 822 -67.51 16.86 26.05
C THR A 822 -67.14 15.71 25.12
N LYS A 823 -67.95 14.64 25.09
CA LYS A 823 -67.78 13.52 24.13
C LYS A 823 -67.75 14.01 22.67
N GLU A 824 -68.47 15.08 22.37
CA GLU A 824 -68.55 15.69 21.04
C GLU A 824 -67.25 16.37 20.63
N TYR A 825 -66.53 17.01 21.57
CA TYR A 825 -65.18 17.53 21.36
C TYR A 825 -64.19 16.43 20.95
N TYR A 826 -64.16 15.31 21.69
CA TYR A 826 -63.28 14.18 21.34
C TYR A 826 -63.65 13.52 20.00
N LYS A 827 -64.94 13.54 19.62
CA LYS A 827 -65.40 13.11 18.30
C LYS A 827 -64.89 14.03 17.18
N LYS A 828 -64.85 15.35 17.41
CA LYS A 828 -64.30 16.33 16.45
C LYS A 828 -62.79 16.15 16.27
N ILE A 829 -62.03 15.98 17.35
CA ILE A 829 -60.57 15.71 17.28
C ILE A 829 -60.28 14.42 16.52
N HIS A 830 -61.04 13.36 16.80
CA HIS A 830 -60.89 12.10 16.06
C HIS A 830 -61.15 12.28 14.56
N ASN A 831 -62.18 13.06 14.17
CA ASN A 831 -62.46 13.32 12.75
C ASN A 831 -61.35 14.13 12.06
N VAL A 832 -60.72 15.09 12.75
CA VAL A 832 -59.58 15.85 12.22
C VAL A 832 -58.35 14.95 12.06
N LEU A 833 -58.07 14.10 13.06
CA LEU A 833 -56.99 13.12 12.98
C LEU A 833 -57.19 12.15 11.80
N GLU A 834 -58.42 11.66 11.59
CA GLU A 834 -58.77 10.81 10.44
C GLU A 834 -58.63 11.54 9.09
N ALA A 835 -59.01 12.82 9.02
CA ALA A 835 -58.84 13.62 7.80
C ALA A 835 -57.36 13.82 7.45
N LEU A 836 -56.50 14.07 8.44
CA LEU A 836 -55.05 14.19 8.24
C LEU A 836 -54.43 12.86 7.81
N LYS A 837 -54.85 11.72 8.38
CA LYS A 837 -54.45 10.39 7.91
C LYS A 837 -54.82 10.15 6.45
N GLN A 838 -56.01 10.60 6.03
CA GLN A 838 -56.46 10.45 4.64
C GLN A 838 -55.67 11.32 3.66
N MET A 839 -55.25 12.53 4.07
CA MET A 839 -54.37 13.39 3.26
C MET A 839 -52.98 12.78 3.07
N GLU A 840 -52.42 12.13 4.08
CA GLU A 840 -51.08 11.52 4.01
C GLU A 840 -51.04 10.17 3.26
N ILE A 841 -52.19 9.61 2.91
CA ILE A 841 -52.32 8.32 2.18
C ILE A 841 -52.57 8.52 0.67
N ALA A 842 -52.73 9.76 0.17
CA ALA A 842 -53.06 10.00 -1.23
C ALA A 842 -51.86 9.81 -2.20
N ASP A 843 -52.07 9.02 -3.24
CA ASP A 843 -51.27 8.87 -4.48
C ASP A 843 -49.81 8.37 -4.38
N GLY A 844 -49.43 7.58 -3.36
CA GLY A 844 -48.15 6.85 -3.37
C GLY A 844 -46.90 7.72 -3.16
N HIS A 845 -47.09 9.00 -2.85
CA HIS A 845 -46.04 9.98 -2.52
C HIS A 845 -45.96 10.31 -1.02
N GLY A 846 -46.91 9.82 -0.20
CA GLY A 846 -47.01 10.08 1.25
C GLY A 846 -46.23 9.12 2.16
N LEU A 847 -46.53 9.14 3.47
CA LEU A 847 -45.85 8.30 4.46
C LEU A 847 -46.24 6.82 4.37
N PRO A 848 -45.33 5.88 4.72
CA PRO A 848 -45.68 4.47 4.84
C PRO A 848 -46.81 4.27 5.86
N ALA A 849 -47.74 3.36 5.57
CA ALA A 849 -48.89 3.06 6.45
C ALA A 849 -48.46 2.72 7.89
N ASP A 850 -47.30 2.07 8.06
CA ASP A 850 -46.73 1.72 9.36
C ASP A 850 -46.26 2.93 10.18
N SER A 851 -45.81 3.99 9.50
CA SER A 851 -45.38 5.26 10.13
C SER A 851 -46.58 6.13 10.52
N VAL A 852 -47.64 6.11 9.71
CA VAL A 852 -48.90 6.81 10.02
C VAL A 852 -49.60 6.17 11.23
N HIS A 853 -49.55 4.83 11.33
CA HIS A 853 -50.11 4.07 12.45
C HIS A 853 -49.06 3.75 13.52
N SER A 854 -48.23 4.73 13.88
CA SER A 854 -47.22 4.57 14.93
C SER A 854 -47.85 4.15 16.27
N LYS A 855 -47.04 3.66 17.21
CA LYS A 855 -47.53 3.28 18.55
C LYS A 855 -48.20 4.47 19.24
N GLU A 856 -47.60 5.64 19.12
CA GLU A 856 -48.08 6.90 19.68
C GLU A 856 -49.44 7.30 19.09
N CYS A 857 -49.62 7.10 17.77
CA CYS A 857 -50.91 7.31 17.11
C CYS A 857 -51.97 6.30 17.58
N ARG A 858 -51.62 5.02 17.72
CA ARG A 858 -52.54 3.98 18.23
C ARG A 858 -52.93 4.20 19.70
N ASP A 859 -51.98 4.66 20.52
CA ASP A 859 -52.23 5.00 21.92
C ASP A 859 -53.17 6.21 22.03
N LEU A 860 -52.96 7.24 21.18
CA LEU A 860 -53.84 8.39 21.02
C LEU A 860 -55.26 7.95 20.58
N GLU A 861 -55.37 7.06 19.60
CA GLU A 861 -56.64 6.50 19.15
C GLU A 861 -57.35 5.68 20.22
N ARG A 862 -56.63 4.84 20.95
CA ARG A 862 -57.16 4.05 22.08
C ARG A 862 -57.72 4.99 23.15
N LYS A 863 -56.96 6.03 23.50
CA LYS A 863 -57.39 7.04 24.48
C LYS A 863 -58.62 7.80 24.00
N LEU A 864 -58.63 8.26 22.75
CA LEU A 864 -59.79 8.90 22.13
C LEU A 864 -61.01 7.96 22.08
N LYS A 865 -60.81 6.67 21.81
CA LYS A 865 -61.88 5.64 21.83
C LYS A 865 -62.49 5.53 23.22
N LEU A 866 -61.69 5.36 24.26
CA LEU A 866 -62.18 5.27 25.64
C LEU A 866 -62.94 6.53 26.07
N LEU A 867 -62.43 7.72 25.72
CA LEU A 867 -63.08 9.00 26.02
C LEU A 867 -64.41 9.18 25.29
N ARG A 868 -64.57 8.55 24.12
CA ARG A 868 -65.80 8.58 23.29
C ARG A 868 -66.84 7.53 23.68
N CYS A 869 -66.43 6.37 24.22
CA CYS A 869 -67.35 5.27 24.58
C CYS A 869 -68.40 5.71 25.60
N ASP A 870 -69.57 5.07 25.58
CA ASP A 870 -70.59 5.25 26.62
C ASP A 870 -70.26 4.46 27.88
N THR A 871 -70.82 4.86 29.03
CA THR A 871 -70.45 4.29 30.33
C THR A 871 -70.84 2.81 30.47
N LYS A 872 -71.95 2.39 29.86
CA LYS A 872 -72.33 0.97 29.78
C LYS A 872 -71.33 0.17 28.93
N GLU A 873 -70.85 0.75 27.84
CA GLU A 873 -69.84 0.13 26.97
C GLU A 873 -68.48 0.04 27.65
N LEU A 874 -68.06 1.08 28.38
CA LEU A 874 -66.84 1.06 29.20
C LEU A 874 -66.88 -0.06 30.25
N ILE A 875 -68.01 -0.26 30.91
CA ILE A 875 -68.19 -1.37 31.88
C ILE A 875 -68.11 -2.74 31.19
N CYS A 876 -68.69 -2.88 30.00
CA CYS A 876 -68.56 -4.10 29.19
C CYS A 876 -67.10 -4.38 28.81
N LEU A 877 -66.38 -3.38 28.32
CA LEU A 877 -64.96 -3.48 27.95
C LEU A 877 -64.11 -3.86 29.15
N TYR A 878 -64.38 -3.31 30.34
CA TYR A 878 -63.66 -3.67 31.57
C TYR A 878 -63.75 -5.17 31.89
N PHE A 879 -64.93 -5.77 31.83
CA PHE A 879 -65.09 -7.21 32.12
C PHE A 879 -64.48 -8.09 31.02
N GLN A 880 -64.50 -7.63 29.77
CA GLN A 880 -63.86 -8.33 28.66
C GLN A 880 -62.33 -8.31 28.80
N GLU A 881 -61.72 -7.17 29.14
CA GLU A 881 -60.28 -7.07 29.40
C GLU A 881 -59.88 -7.98 30.58
N MET A 882 -60.59 -7.90 31.72
CA MET A 882 -60.33 -8.77 32.89
C MET A 882 -60.46 -10.28 32.61
N GLY A 883 -61.30 -10.67 31.65
CA GLY A 883 -61.55 -12.07 31.30
C GLY A 883 -60.59 -12.64 30.24
N ASN A 884 -60.02 -11.77 29.39
CA ASN A 884 -59.09 -12.16 28.32
C ASN A 884 -57.62 -12.03 28.73
N GLU A 885 -57.29 -11.12 29.64
CA GLU A 885 -55.92 -10.93 30.10
C GLU A 885 -55.48 -12.02 31.08
N VAL A 886 -54.31 -12.61 30.80
CA VAL A 886 -53.61 -13.49 31.74
C VAL A 886 -52.56 -12.65 32.45
N PRO A 887 -52.63 -12.45 33.77
CA PRO A 887 -51.60 -11.71 34.50
C PRO A 887 -50.22 -12.39 34.33
N GLU A 888 -49.18 -11.63 33.99
CA GLU A 888 -47.83 -12.12 33.62
C GLU A 888 -47.14 -13.04 34.65
N ALA A 889 -47.63 -13.11 35.90
CA ALA A 889 -47.08 -13.92 36.99
C ALA A 889 -48.08 -14.98 37.51
N ALA A 890 -48.39 -16.00 36.70
CA ALA A 890 -49.36 -17.05 37.05
C ALA A 890 -48.91 -17.98 38.20
N SER A 891 -47.60 -18.13 38.43
CA SER A 891 -47.03 -19.20 39.28
C SER A 891 -47.19 -19.01 40.79
N GLN A 892 -47.52 -17.81 41.26
CA GLN A 892 -47.58 -17.47 42.71
C GLN A 892 -48.97 -17.00 43.17
N ARG A 893 -50.00 -17.00 42.31
CA ARG A 893 -51.33 -16.46 42.65
C ARG A 893 -52.35 -17.53 43.05
N ALA A 894 -53.29 -17.12 43.89
CA ALA A 894 -54.43 -17.93 44.29
C ALA A 894 -55.32 -18.25 43.09
N THR A 895 -55.80 -19.49 43.00
CA THR A 895 -56.63 -19.97 41.90
C THR A 895 -57.95 -20.52 42.43
N ILE A 896 -59.02 -20.33 41.67
CA ILE A 896 -60.33 -20.92 41.93
C ILE A 896 -60.70 -21.87 40.78
N THR A 897 -60.95 -23.13 41.11
CA THR A 897 -61.32 -24.15 40.13
C THR A 897 -62.84 -24.30 40.09
N VAL A 898 -63.42 -24.09 38.92
CA VAL A 898 -64.85 -24.23 38.66
C VAL A 898 -65.13 -25.16 37.49
N GLN A 899 -66.26 -25.84 37.54
CA GLN A 899 -66.80 -26.61 36.42
C GLN A 899 -68.20 -26.07 36.13
N CYS A 900 -68.35 -25.46 34.96
CA CYS A 900 -69.60 -24.84 34.55
C CYS A 900 -70.22 -25.61 33.39
N SER A 901 -71.54 -25.68 33.36
CA SER A 901 -72.31 -26.19 32.21
C SER A 901 -73.59 -25.38 32.05
N TYR A 902 -73.94 -25.05 30.81
CA TYR A 902 -75.17 -24.36 30.50
C TYR A 902 -76.10 -25.30 29.73
N SER A 903 -77.34 -25.46 30.20
CA SER A 903 -78.36 -26.26 29.52
C SER A 903 -79.75 -25.79 29.91
N ARG A 904 -80.70 -25.80 28.96
CA ARG A 904 -82.14 -25.50 29.20
C ARG A 904 -82.37 -24.22 30.02
N ARG A 905 -81.74 -23.11 29.63
CA ARG A 905 -81.80 -21.79 30.31
C ARG A 905 -81.27 -21.76 31.75
N SER A 906 -80.50 -22.78 32.15
CA SER A 906 -79.88 -22.86 33.46
C SER A 906 -78.36 -23.00 33.34
N LEU A 907 -77.63 -22.06 33.97
CA LEU A 907 -76.19 -22.15 34.18
C LEU A 907 -75.94 -22.86 35.51
N VAL A 908 -75.32 -24.03 35.44
CA VAL A 908 -74.86 -24.78 36.60
C VAL A 908 -73.38 -24.53 36.80
N VAL A 909 -72.99 -24.01 37.96
CA VAL A 909 -71.62 -23.68 38.36
C VAL A 909 -71.24 -24.57 39.55
N ASN A 910 -70.38 -25.56 39.33
CA ASN A 910 -69.78 -26.33 40.41
C ASN A 910 -68.44 -25.70 40.81
N ILE A 911 -68.33 -25.25 42.06
CA ILE A 911 -67.13 -24.64 42.62
C ILE A 911 -66.38 -25.71 43.39
N LEU A 912 -65.23 -26.11 42.87
CA LEU A 912 -64.57 -27.33 43.31
C LEU A 912 -63.54 -27.06 44.40
N ASN A 913 -62.63 -26.12 44.17
CA ASN A 913 -61.59 -25.77 45.13
C ASN A 913 -61.04 -24.35 44.92
N VAL A 914 -60.40 -23.83 45.97
CA VAL A 914 -59.51 -22.67 45.90
C VAL A 914 -58.13 -23.11 46.37
N LYS A 915 -57.08 -22.80 45.61
CA LYS A 915 -55.69 -23.16 45.92
C LYS A 915 -54.79 -21.92 45.97
N ASN A 916 -53.66 -22.03 46.66
CA ASN A 916 -52.64 -20.99 46.81
C ASN A 916 -53.19 -19.68 47.41
N LEU A 917 -54.22 -19.77 48.26
CA LEU A 917 -54.72 -18.61 49.00
C LEU A 917 -53.75 -18.25 50.12
N SER A 918 -53.50 -16.97 50.35
CA SER A 918 -52.59 -16.53 51.42
C SER A 918 -53.07 -17.03 52.79
N PRO A 919 -52.16 -17.50 53.68
CA PRO A 919 -52.53 -17.90 55.04
C PRO A 919 -53.09 -16.71 55.84
N PRO A 920 -53.89 -16.96 56.89
CA PRO A 920 -54.49 -15.88 57.68
C PRO A 920 -53.41 -15.06 58.40
N GLU A 921 -53.48 -13.73 58.31
CA GLU A 921 -52.44 -12.82 58.83
C GLU A 921 -52.30 -12.85 60.37
N LYS A 922 -53.32 -13.31 61.12
CA LYS A 922 -53.32 -13.33 62.60
C LYS A 922 -53.99 -14.59 63.16
N ALA A 923 -53.25 -15.39 63.93
CA ALA A 923 -53.69 -16.69 64.47
C ALA A 923 -54.77 -16.64 65.60
N SER A 924 -55.39 -15.49 65.87
CA SER A 924 -56.20 -15.27 67.08
C SER A 924 -57.71 -15.50 66.93
N ALA A 925 -58.23 -15.84 65.74
CA ALA A 925 -59.64 -16.25 65.53
C ALA A 925 -59.79 -17.10 64.24
N PRO A 926 -60.77 -18.02 64.14
CA PRO A 926 -61.03 -18.73 62.89
C PRO A 926 -61.64 -17.77 61.86
N GLU A 927 -60.85 -17.38 60.86
CA GLU A 927 -61.32 -16.61 59.69
C GLU A 927 -62.11 -17.53 58.77
N MET A 928 -63.37 -17.18 58.49
CA MET A 928 -64.29 -17.99 57.69
C MET A 928 -64.47 -17.37 56.29
N ILE A 929 -64.11 -18.10 55.24
CA ILE A 929 -64.20 -17.67 53.86
C ILE A 929 -65.47 -18.21 53.21
N TYR A 930 -66.10 -17.42 52.35
CA TYR A 930 -67.11 -17.89 51.41
C TYR A 930 -66.87 -17.27 50.04
N ILE A 931 -67.38 -17.92 48.99
CA ILE A 931 -67.27 -17.43 47.62
C ILE A 931 -68.60 -16.85 47.21
N GLN A 932 -68.58 -15.58 46.81
CA GLN A 932 -69.72 -14.91 46.24
C GLN A 932 -69.66 -15.02 44.71
N VAL A 933 -70.75 -15.47 44.10
CA VAL A 933 -70.85 -15.62 42.64
C VAL A 933 -71.99 -14.76 42.10
N ARG A 934 -71.73 -14.04 41.00
CA ARG A 934 -72.69 -13.12 40.36
C ARG A 934 -72.51 -13.10 38.84
N MET A 935 -73.61 -12.96 38.09
CA MET A 935 -73.58 -12.61 36.67
C MET A 935 -73.28 -11.12 36.44
N CYS A 936 -72.44 -10.82 35.45
CA CYS A 936 -72.00 -9.49 35.06
C CYS A 936 -71.98 -9.33 33.52
N PRO A 937 -72.13 -8.11 32.98
CA PRO A 937 -72.31 -6.84 33.69
C PRO A 937 -73.76 -6.66 34.22
N PRO A 938 -73.96 -5.83 35.27
CA PRO A 938 -75.27 -5.69 35.94
C PRO A 938 -76.43 -5.27 35.04
N HIS A 939 -76.17 -4.47 34.00
CA HIS A 939 -77.20 -3.98 33.09
C HIS A 939 -77.68 -5.05 32.09
N VAL A 940 -76.89 -6.11 31.84
CA VAL A 940 -77.31 -7.30 31.06
C VAL A 940 -78.06 -8.29 31.97
N PHE A 941 -77.70 -8.36 33.25
CA PHE A 941 -78.26 -9.29 34.23
C PHE A 941 -78.95 -8.62 35.44
N PRO A 942 -79.95 -7.74 35.23
CA PRO A 942 -80.57 -6.97 36.31
C PRO A 942 -81.32 -7.86 37.33
N SER A 943 -81.93 -8.95 36.85
CA SER A 943 -82.79 -9.84 37.65
C SER A 943 -82.02 -10.91 38.42
N THR A 944 -80.71 -11.08 38.18
CA THR A 944 -79.91 -12.13 38.81
C THR A 944 -79.42 -11.72 40.21
N SER A 945 -79.77 -12.53 41.21
CA SER A 945 -79.31 -12.32 42.58
C SER A 945 -77.88 -12.83 42.80
N LYS A 946 -77.18 -12.22 43.75
CA LYS A 946 -75.84 -12.66 44.19
C LYS A 946 -75.97 -13.95 45.02
N MET A 947 -75.28 -15.02 44.61
CA MET A 947 -75.25 -16.30 45.34
C MET A 947 -73.97 -16.41 46.17
N LYS A 948 -73.97 -17.25 47.21
CA LYS A 948 -72.82 -17.48 48.10
C LYS A 948 -72.71 -18.95 48.45
N THR A 949 -71.48 -19.44 48.58
CA THR A 949 -71.21 -20.77 49.12
C THR A 949 -71.41 -20.84 50.64
N SER A 950 -71.36 -22.03 51.22
CA SER A 950 -71.13 -22.20 52.66
C SER A 950 -69.82 -21.54 53.09
N SER A 951 -69.69 -21.33 54.40
CA SER A 951 -68.48 -20.74 54.98
C SER A 951 -67.48 -21.83 55.36
N PHE A 952 -66.24 -21.68 54.92
CA PHE A 952 -65.13 -22.60 55.15
C PHE A 952 -64.02 -21.91 55.96
N LYS A 953 -63.31 -22.63 56.82
CA LYS A 953 -62.17 -22.05 57.55
C LYS A 953 -61.05 -21.71 56.54
N GLN A 954 -60.41 -20.55 56.65
CA GLN A 954 -59.33 -20.15 55.74
C GLN A 954 -58.16 -21.14 55.76
N ASP A 955 -57.81 -21.66 54.58
CA ASP A 955 -56.65 -22.52 54.33
C ASP A 955 -56.07 -22.18 52.94
N THR A 956 -54.81 -22.55 52.74
CA THR A 956 -54.07 -22.42 51.48
C THR A 956 -54.68 -23.25 50.36
N SER A 957 -55.34 -24.36 50.67
CA SER A 957 -56.05 -25.22 49.71
C SER A 957 -57.39 -25.68 50.30
N LEU A 958 -58.48 -25.14 49.78
CA LEU A 958 -59.85 -25.41 50.22
C LEU A 958 -60.60 -26.22 49.18
N ILE A 959 -61.21 -27.34 49.61
CA ILE A 959 -62.18 -28.08 48.81
C ILE A 959 -63.57 -27.56 49.18
N ILE A 960 -64.33 -27.12 48.18
CA ILE A 960 -65.64 -26.49 48.34
C ILE A 960 -66.73 -27.46 47.89
N ASP A 961 -66.60 -27.98 46.67
CA ASP A 961 -67.53 -28.88 45.99
C ASP A 961 -69.02 -28.48 46.17
N GLU A 962 -69.32 -27.21 45.87
CA GLU A 962 -70.68 -26.68 45.94
C GLU A 962 -71.21 -26.27 44.57
N THR A 963 -72.45 -26.64 44.28
CA THR A 963 -73.12 -26.33 43.02
C THR A 963 -74.11 -25.19 43.18
N ILE A 964 -73.91 -24.11 42.42
CA ILE A 964 -74.81 -22.95 42.32
C ILE A 964 -75.49 -22.98 40.95
N ARG A 965 -76.77 -22.62 40.89
CA ARG A 965 -77.53 -22.52 39.63
C ARG A 965 -78.03 -21.09 39.41
N PHE A 966 -77.92 -20.62 38.18
CA PHE A 966 -78.50 -19.36 37.72
C PHE A 966 -79.48 -19.65 36.57
N GLU A 967 -80.60 -18.95 36.57
CA GLU A 967 -81.48 -18.88 35.40
C GLU A 967 -80.95 -17.76 34.48
N VAL A 968 -80.53 -18.14 33.28
CA VAL A 968 -79.91 -17.23 32.31
C VAL A 968 -80.49 -17.54 30.93
N ASP A 969 -81.11 -16.54 30.31
CA ASP A 969 -81.65 -16.68 28.96
C ASP A 969 -80.54 -16.75 27.90
N GLU A 970 -80.85 -17.32 26.74
CA GLU A 970 -79.88 -17.60 25.68
C GLU A 970 -79.25 -16.32 25.09
N GLU A 971 -80.04 -15.25 24.96
CA GLU A 971 -79.58 -13.93 24.49
C GLU A 971 -78.61 -13.28 25.51
N GLN A 972 -78.92 -13.40 26.81
CA GLN A 972 -78.03 -12.94 27.88
C GLN A 972 -76.74 -13.76 27.93
N ALA A 973 -76.83 -15.08 27.72
CA ALA A 973 -75.65 -15.96 27.71
C ALA A 973 -74.72 -15.68 26.52
N ARG A 974 -75.26 -15.34 25.34
CA ARG A 974 -74.50 -15.09 24.11
C ARG A 974 -73.98 -13.66 23.95
N ASN A 975 -74.36 -12.73 24.82
CA ASN A 975 -73.79 -11.38 24.79
C ASN A 975 -72.27 -11.43 25.04
N GLY A 976 -71.48 -10.81 24.17
CA GLY A 976 -70.02 -10.89 24.18
C GLY A 976 -69.35 -10.32 25.43
N SER A 977 -70.05 -9.54 26.25
CA SER A 977 -69.54 -9.03 27.54
C SER A 977 -70.03 -9.82 28.75
N SER A 978 -70.89 -10.83 28.56
CA SER A 978 -71.45 -11.63 29.64
C SER A 978 -70.40 -12.51 30.32
N CYS A 979 -70.35 -12.43 31.65
CA CYS A 979 -69.38 -13.16 32.44
C CYS A 979 -69.90 -13.51 33.84
N LEU A 980 -69.24 -14.48 34.47
CA LEU A 980 -69.43 -14.87 35.85
C LEU A 980 -68.31 -14.28 36.70
N LEU A 981 -68.65 -13.43 37.66
CA LEU A 981 -67.71 -12.87 38.62
C LEU A 981 -67.72 -13.72 39.90
N LEU A 982 -66.57 -14.29 40.25
CA LEU A 982 -66.33 -15.05 41.47
C LEU A 982 -65.48 -14.21 42.41
N ARG A 983 -65.99 -13.93 43.61
CA ARG A 983 -65.33 -13.07 44.60
C ARG A 983 -65.13 -13.85 45.89
N VAL A 984 -63.88 -14.11 46.25
CA VAL A 984 -63.51 -14.81 47.49
C VAL A 984 -63.52 -13.80 48.64
N LYS A 985 -64.34 -14.05 49.67
CA LYS A 985 -64.53 -13.11 50.79
C LYS A 985 -64.23 -13.76 52.13
N ASN A 986 -63.49 -13.05 52.98
CA ASN A 986 -63.25 -13.42 54.37
C ASN A 986 -64.30 -12.72 55.26
N LYS A 987 -65.03 -13.51 56.05
CA LYS A 987 -66.02 -13.05 57.03
C LYS A 987 -65.38 -13.04 58.41
N SER A 988 -64.82 -11.89 58.81
CA SER A 988 -64.45 -11.61 60.19
C SER A 988 -65.67 -11.10 60.97
N THR A 989 -65.65 -11.19 62.30
CA THR A 989 -66.77 -10.82 63.20
C THR A 989 -67.20 -9.35 63.09
N LEU A 990 -66.38 -8.49 62.46
CA LEU A 990 -66.66 -7.05 62.32
C LEU A 990 -66.55 -6.50 60.88
N LEU A 991 -65.79 -7.14 59.98
CA LEU A 991 -65.56 -6.66 58.62
C LEU A 991 -65.51 -7.84 57.62
N THR A 992 -65.93 -7.59 56.39
CA THR A 992 -65.82 -8.56 55.28
C THR A 992 -64.84 -8.03 54.24
N ASP A 993 -63.69 -8.69 54.14
CA ASP A 993 -62.62 -8.33 53.20
C ASP A 993 -62.69 -9.21 51.95
N VAL A 994 -62.32 -8.63 50.80
CA VAL A 994 -62.24 -9.35 49.52
C VAL A 994 -60.81 -9.80 49.31
N LEU A 995 -60.60 -11.11 49.23
CA LEU A 995 -59.26 -11.71 49.07
C LEU A 995 -58.85 -11.80 47.59
N GLY A 996 -59.81 -11.82 46.67
CA GLY A 996 -59.55 -11.80 45.24
C GLY A 996 -60.81 -12.00 44.40
N GLU A 997 -60.69 -11.70 43.10
CA GLU A 997 -61.77 -11.76 42.12
C GLU A 997 -61.34 -12.51 40.86
N ALA A 998 -62.20 -13.37 40.32
CA ALA A 998 -61.98 -14.05 39.05
C ALA A 998 -63.19 -13.85 38.15
N VAL A 999 -62.94 -13.67 36.85
CA VAL A 999 -63.97 -13.54 35.82
C VAL A 999 -63.91 -14.75 34.90
N LEU A 1000 -65.05 -15.38 34.65
CA LEU A 1000 -65.21 -16.41 33.63
C LEU A 1000 -66.16 -15.89 32.55
N LEU A 1001 -65.65 -15.70 31.33
CA LEU A 1001 -66.47 -15.27 30.20
C LEU A 1001 -67.48 -16.36 29.81
N MET A 1002 -68.74 -15.98 29.60
CA MET A 1002 -69.82 -16.91 29.23
C MET A 1002 -69.60 -17.57 27.88
N SER A 1003 -68.95 -16.85 26.94
CA SER A 1003 -68.53 -17.38 25.64
C SER A 1003 -67.64 -18.64 25.75
N THR A 1004 -67.02 -18.84 26.91
CA THR A 1004 -66.12 -19.96 27.16
C THR A 1004 -66.77 -21.11 27.95
N VAL A 1005 -68.03 -20.97 28.37
CA VAL A 1005 -68.76 -21.99 29.13
C VAL A 1005 -69.36 -23.05 28.17
N PRO A 1006 -69.17 -24.36 28.43
CA PRO A 1006 -69.78 -25.42 27.64
C PRO A 1006 -71.31 -25.31 27.59
N GLY A 1007 -71.88 -25.38 26.38
CA GLY A 1007 -73.32 -25.26 26.12
C GLY A 1007 -73.82 -23.87 25.72
N VAL A 1008 -72.98 -22.82 25.80
CA VAL A 1008 -73.35 -21.45 25.35
C VAL A 1008 -73.10 -21.25 23.86
N CYS A 1009 -71.94 -21.70 23.37
CA CYS A 1009 -71.51 -21.56 21.97
C CYS A 1009 -71.18 -22.92 21.28
N THR A 1010 -71.17 -24.06 21.99
CA THR A 1010 -70.74 -25.36 21.45
C THR A 1010 -71.67 -26.52 21.84
N ASP A 1011 -72.02 -27.37 20.86
CA ASP A 1011 -72.78 -28.61 21.04
C ASP A 1011 -71.89 -29.74 21.58
N GLY A 1012 -72.07 -30.09 22.86
CA GLY A 1012 -71.87 -31.44 23.39
C GLY A 1012 -70.47 -32.07 23.36
N ARG A 1013 -69.55 -31.63 24.22
CA ARG A 1013 -68.63 -32.51 24.99
C ARG A 1013 -68.26 -31.82 26.34
N PRO A 1014 -68.16 -32.55 27.46
CA PRO A 1014 -67.81 -31.96 28.75
C PRO A 1014 -66.31 -31.64 28.75
N GLN A 1015 -65.93 -30.38 28.55
CA GLN A 1015 -64.57 -29.96 28.91
C GLN A 1015 -64.49 -29.73 30.41
N GLY A 1016 -63.43 -30.28 31.00
CA GLY A 1016 -63.25 -30.45 32.44
C GLY A 1016 -63.10 -29.16 33.23
N GLN A 1017 -62.76 -29.36 34.50
CA GLN A 1017 -62.54 -28.32 35.50
C GLN A 1017 -61.65 -27.19 34.96
N ARG A 1018 -62.04 -25.93 35.16
CA ARG A 1018 -61.27 -24.74 34.78
C ARG A 1018 -60.73 -24.04 36.01
N SER A 1019 -59.42 -23.80 36.01
CA SER A 1019 -58.74 -23.04 37.05
C SER A 1019 -58.61 -21.57 36.62
N LEU A 1020 -59.16 -20.65 37.41
CA LEU A 1020 -59.15 -19.20 37.17
C LEU A 1020 -58.23 -18.52 38.18
N LEU A 1021 -57.39 -17.60 37.72
CA LEU A 1021 -56.52 -16.80 38.58
C LEU A 1021 -57.34 -15.71 39.29
N LEU A 1022 -57.08 -15.51 40.59
CA LEU A 1022 -57.69 -14.43 41.37
C LEU A 1022 -56.90 -13.13 41.20
N TRP A 1023 -57.56 -12.10 40.68
CA TRP A 1023 -57.11 -10.72 40.63
C TRP A 1023 -57.19 -10.06 42.01
N PRO A 1024 -56.22 -9.21 42.39
CA PRO A 1024 -56.32 -8.39 43.58
C PRO A 1024 -57.47 -7.38 43.44
N HIS A 1025 -58.16 -7.09 44.55
CA HIS A 1025 -59.37 -6.24 44.56
C HIS A 1025 -59.15 -4.78 44.07
N ASN A 1026 -57.90 -4.30 43.98
CA ASN A 1026 -57.53 -2.91 43.64
C ASN A 1026 -56.54 -2.81 42.45
N TYR A 1027 -56.84 -3.41 41.29
CA TYR A 1027 -56.03 -3.23 40.08
C TYR A 1027 -56.45 -1.97 39.31
N ASP A 1028 -55.49 -1.17 38.84
CA ASP A 1028 -55.72 0.07 38.06
C ASP A 1028 -55.75 -0.20 36.55
N SER A 1029 -56.68 0.46 35.84
CA SER A 1029 -56.87 0.35 34.39
C SER A 1029 -57.28 1.71 33.81
N ASP A 1030 -56.89 2.00 32.57
CA ASP A 1030 -57.28 3.21 31.83
C ASP A 1030 -58.81 3.37 31.74
N ILE A 1031 -59.54 2.25 31.66
CA ILE A 1031 -61.02 2.25 31.66
C ILE A 1031 -61.55 2.77 33.00
N LEU A 1032 -60.94 2.34 34.11
CA LEU A 1032 -61.32 2.80 35.45
C LEU A 1032 -60.99 4.28 35.64
N ALA A 1033 -59.86 4.77 35.10
CA ALA A 1033 -59.51 6.18 35.14
C ALA A 1033 -60.52 7.07 34.39
N VAL A 1034 -61.08 6.58 33.26
CA VAL A 1034 -62.16 7.29 32.55
C VAL A 1034 -63.47 7.22 33.34
N LEU A 1035 -63.81 6.07 33.92
CA LEU A 1035 -65.01 5.90 34.75
C LEU A 1035 -64.96 6.75 36.03
N ASP A 1036 -63.79 6.92 36.65
CA ASP A 1036 -63.57 7.76 37.84
C ASP A 1036 -63.84 9.24 37.54
N LYS A 1037 -63.59 9.69 36.31
CA LYS A 1037 -63.98 11.05 35.85
C LYS A 1037 -65.48 11.17 35.56
N ARG A 1038 -66.20 10.05 35.39
CA ARG A 1038 -67.65 10.00 35.10
C ARG A 1038 -68.49 9.65 36.32
N VAL A 1039 -68.00 9.87 37.54
CA VAL A 1039 -68.74 9.57 38.79
C VAL A 1039 -70.08 10.32 38.91
N ALA A 1040 -70.27 11.41 38.16
CA ALA A 1040 -71.57 12.07 38.05
C ALA A 1040 -72.64 11.19 37.36
N GLU A 1041 -72.25 10.25 36.51
CA GLU A 1041 -73.15 9.31 35.86
C GLU A 1041 -73.51 8.16 36.84
N GLU A 1042 -74.81 7.88 36.97
CA GLU A 1042 -75.33 6.89 37.91
C GLU A 1042 -74.73 5.49 37.68
N GLU A 1043 -74.65 5.04 36.42
CA GLU A 1043 -74.10 3.73 36.10
C GLU A 1043 -72.60 3.61 36.44
N SER A 1044 -71.80 4.67 36.27
CA SER A 1044 -70.36 4.66 36.62
C SER A 1044 -70.18 4.61 38.14
N ARG A 1045 -70.91 5.46 38.86
CA ARG A 1045 -70.88 5.55 40.32
C ARG A 1045 -71.27 4.24 40.99
N ASP A 1046 -72.38 3.63 40.54
CA ASP A 1046 -72.86 2.36 41.08
C ASP A 1046 -71.87 1.23 40.82
N PHE A 1047 -71.25 1.23 39.64
CA PHE A 1047 -70.23 0.26 39.27
C PHE A 1047 -68.97 0.38 40.11
N LEU A 1048 -68.42 1.59 40.25
CA LEU A 1048 -67.24 1.88 41.08
C LEU A 1048 -67.50 1.62 42.57
N GLN A 1049 -68.72 1.87 43.06
CA GLN A 1049 -69.13 1.52 44.42
C GLN A 1049 -69.22 -0.01 44.61
N ALA A 1050 -69.72 -0.75 43.62
CA ALA A 1050 -69.79 -2.21 43.65
C ALA A 1050 -68.40 -2.89 43.61
N LEU A 1051 -67.42 -2.24 42.99
CA LEU A 1051 -66.00 -2.61 43.02
C LEU A 1051 -65.30 -2.21 44.33
N GLY A 1052 -65.93 -1.39 45.19
CA GLY A 1052 -65.34 -0.97 46.46
C GLY A 1052 -64.34 0.20 46.33
N ARG A 1053 -64.26 0.82 45.15
CA ARG A 1053 -63.43 2.01 44.87
C ARG A 1053 -64.05 3.31 45.39
N LEU A 1054 -65.38 3.35 45.47
CA LEU A 1054 -66.13 4.41 46.16
C LEU A 1054 -66.64 3.89 47.50
N GLU A 1055 -66.35 4.60 48.60
CA GLU A 1055 -66.78 4.18 49.94
C GLU A 1055 -68.31 4.20 50.08
N SER A 1056 -68.92 3.09 50.48
CA SER A 1056 -70.33 3.08 50.88
C SER A 1056 -70.51 3.82 52.23
N PRO A 1057 -71.55 4.65 52.41
CA PRO A 1057 -71.80 5.39 53.65
C PRO A 1057 -71.81 4.52 54.92
N ALA A 1058 -72.25 3.28 54.83
CA ALA A 1058 -72.31 2.35 55.96
C ALA A 1058 -70.94 1.80 56.40
N ARG A 1059 -69.98 1.67 55.48
CA ARG A 1059 -68.62 1.15 55.78
C ARG A 1059 -67.72 2.20 56.41
N SER A 1060 -67.87 3.47 56.03
CA SER A 1060 -67.10 4.58 56.60
C SER A 1060 -67.41 4.78 58.09
N SER A 1061 -68.66 4.56 58.51
CA SER A 1061 -69.07 4.61 59.92
C SER A 1061 -68.44 3.50 60.77
N VAL A 1062 -68.40 2.25 60.29
CA VAL A 1062 -67.82 1.10 61.03
C VAL A 1062 -66.29 1.24 61.15
N ARG A 1063 -65.60 1.65 60.08
CA ARG A 1063 -64.14 1.85 60.11
C ARG A 1063 -63.73 2.92 61.12
N ARG A 1064 -64.44 4.06 61.18
CA ARG A 1064 -64.20 5.12 62.18
C ARG A 1064 -64.34 4.62 63.63
N ILE A 1065 -65.25 3.68 63.90
CA ILE A 1065 -65.43 3.08 65.23
C ILE A 1065 -64.26 2.16 65.58
N THR A 1066 -63.82 1.30 64.66
CA THR A 1066 -62.64 0.43 64.87
C THR A 1066 -61.32 1.21 64.99
N GLN A 1067 -61.15 2.30 64.24
CA GLN A 1067 -59.94 3.15 64.29
C GLN A 1067 -59.83 3.92 65.61
N ARG A 1068 -60.97 4.35 66.19
CA ARG A 1068 -61.03 4.93 67.55
C ARG A 1068 -60.65 3.94 68.64
N SER A 1069 -61.06 2.66 68.51
CA SER A 1069 -60.68 1.59 69.45
C SER A 1069 -59.17 1.25 69.41
N SER A 1070 -58.55 1.28 68.22
CA SER A 1070 -57.12 0.99 68.07
C SER A 1070 -56.22 2.15 68.53
N THR A 1071 -56.63 3.41 68.28
CA THR A 1071 -55.92 4.59 68.80
C THR A 1071 -55.95 4.62 70.32
N MET A 1072 -57.09 4.30 70.96
CA MET A 1072 -57.19 4.24 72.42
C MET A 1072 -56.26 3.18 73.04
N ARG A 1073 -56.14 2.00 72.40
CA ARG A 1073 -55.19 0.95 72.82
C ARG A 1073 -53.72 1.38 72.64
N ASN A 1074 -53.39 2.06 71.56
CA ASN A 1074 -52.03 2.59 71.34
C ASN A 1074 -51.70 3.74 72.30
N SER A 1075 -52.66 4.60 72.65
CA SER A 1075 -52.48 5.64 73.67
C SER A 1075 -52.22 5.06 75.06
N ILE A 1076 -52.90 3.97 75.44
CA ILE A 1076 -52.63 3.26 76.70
C ILE A 1076 -51.23 2.60 76.68
N ARG A 1077 -50.80 2.06 75.53
CA ARG A 1077 -49.47 1.46 75.37
C ARG A 1077 -48.35 2.50 75.44
N ILE A 1078 -48.57 3.69 74.88
CA ILE A 1078 -47.65 4.84 74.95
C ILE A 1078 -47.61 5.43 76.37
N LEU A 1079 -48.74 5.46 77.10
CA LEU A 1079 -48.76 5.86 78.51
C LEU A 1079 -48.02 4.87 79.42
N LYS A 1080 -48.14 3.56 79.19
CA LYS A 1080 -47.36 2.54 79.91
C LYS A 1080 -45.85 2.61 79.58
N LEU A 1081 -45.47 2.92 78.34
CA LEU A 1081 -44.07 3.13 77.94
C LEU A 1081 -43.48 4.45 78.48
N LYS A 1082 -44.31 5.49 78.68
CA LYS A 1082 -43.88 6.74 79.33
C LYS A 1082 -43.75 6.62 80.85
N ALA A 1083 -44.51 5.73 81.49
CA ALA A 1083 -44.40 5.45 82.93
C ALA A 1083 -43.19 4.56 83.29
N PHE A 1084 -42.67 3.76 82.35
CA PHE A 1084 -41.46 2.95 82.54
C PHE A 1084 -40.16 3.72 82.27
N LYS A 1085 -40.25 4.94 81.72
CA LYS A 1085 -39.13 5.85 81.43
C LYS A 1085 -39.03 7.02 82.43
N ARG A 1086 -39.79 6.99 83.53
CA ARG A 1086 -39.69 7.92 84.67
C ARG A 1086 -39.25 7.18 85.91
#